data_AF-A0A6P6HQ58-F1
#
_entry.id   AF-A0A6P6HQ58-F1
#
_cell.length_a   1.000
_cell.length_b   1.000
_cell.length_c   1.000
_cell.angle_alpha   90.00
_cell.angle_beta   90.00
_cell.angle_gamma   90.00
#
_symmetry.space_group_name_H-M   'P 1'
#
loop_
_entity.id
_entity.type
_entity.pdbx_description
1 polymer ?
#
loop_
_entity_poly.entity_id
_entity_poly.type
_entity_poly.pdbx_seq_one_letter_code
_entity_poly.pdbx_strand_id
1 'polypeptide(L)'
;MKNLRPICFLVFFSYVQCQTLQRSLLAAALNHTNSQNYLQENLRDITSIMVAQFLQKSTYQEVQTIVEELVDRAEKCKVLKPQESPSECSHQLMTTFLEHVCNNQGMADKQEFSDCCNINNKARLKCFLLYKKDDTEYSDVFQIPNLGQICEVDKDNQASVKERYIYETSRKHPFLYGPTILTMSACYETAIRSCCQEENKTECFQIKLEPIRKYVREISLRHHHLCEIGIKFNHKVSKAVELVLLTKKQPKANFSEIAKLAGDVKNLHQTCCEGDVVACVLGRSQLMNDTCSKQSALSSKITPCCALSVPFRGECIINSENDDKPDLSSLPLSRFTEDRFVCKQFIDKQDDLLPEFLYEYSRRHSELALSVILRVYTVYQNLLGKCCKLENPLECYSHGKEMFQRVVGESHERIKNHCDLREKLGDANFHDRLIILYTKKVPQLSAQELVTFTKNMAAAATKCCPLRDEQRFVCMEDSAKLILGALCRRHEAEPINAGVGHCCEDSYAFRKPCFDDLQVDRTYISPPLSCDQVISLKEDLCKAREEQFQTEKQKLLSNLVKQKPRATEMQVQSIIADFAHLVETCCQAEESEMCFRGEGSKLIEKCQSLFGTQMIPENVSVESLRSLLIVTLIQPAYTLPFSPKLSASQKQHQKYEIKGPFKASGRRDGLPH
;
A
#
# COMPACT_ATOMS: atom_id res chain seq x y z
N MET A 1 -3.02 12.84 54.19
CA MET A 1 -3.94 12.91 53.04
C MET A 1 -3.09 13.05 51.78
N LYS A 2 -2.92 11.96 51.02
CA LYS A 2 -2.06 11.88 49.84
C LYS A 2 -2.95 12.01 48.60
N ASN A 3 -2.67 12.99 47.76
CA ASN A 3 -3.33 13.21 46.49
C ASN A 3 -3.01 12.07 45.52
N LEU A 4 -4.02 11.27 45.16
CA LEU A 4 -3.95 10.35 44.03
C LEU A 4 -4.04 11.15 42.73
N ARG A 5 -2.95 11.13 41.94
CA ARG A 5 -2.97 11.47 40.51
C ARG A 5 -3.71 10.37 39.73
N PRO A 6 -4.57 10.68 38.76
CA PRO A 6 -5.13 9.66 37.88
C PRO A 6 -4.04 9.17 36.93
N ILE A 7 -3.79 7.86 36.98
CA ILE A 7 -2.87 7.15 36.09
C ILE A 7 -3.59 6.99 34.74
N CYS A 8 -3.20 7.77 33.74
CA CYS A 8 -3.67 7.61 32.36
C CYS A 8 -3.07 6.35 31.74
N PHE A 9 -3.91 5.31 31.57
CA PHE A 9 -3.60 4.14 30.74
C PHE A 9 -3.62 4.53 29.26
N LEU A 10 -2.45 4.89 28.71
CA LEU A 10 -2.27 5.15 27.27
C LEU A 10 -2.01 3.86 26.49
N VAL A 11 -3.06 3.14 26.14
CA VAL A 11 -3.05 2.21 25.00
C VAL A 11 -3.85 2.86 23.87
N PHE A 12 -3.41 2.62 22.63
CA PHE A 12 -3.97 3.05 21.35
C PHE A 12 -3.64 4.48 20.88
N PHE A 13 -2.79 4.56 19.85
CA PHE A 13 -2.84 5.64 18.87
C PHE A 13 -4.16 5.69 18.09
N SER A 14 -5.06 4.73 18.30
CA SER A 14 -6.46 4.82 17.90
C SER A 14 -7.40 5.35 19.00
N TYR A 15 -7.09 5.43 20.30
CA TYR A 15 -8.17 5.73 21.27
C TYR A 15 -8.70 7.16 21.17
N VAL A 16 -7.82 8.17 21.24
CA VAL A 16 -8.23 9.57 21.31
C VAL A 16 -8.75 10.07 19.94
N GLN A 17 -8.19 9.53 18.85
CA GLN A 17 -8.58 9.89 17.48
C GLN A 17 -9.78 9.09 16.96
N CYS A 18 -9.92 7.82 17.37
CA CYS A 18 -11.13 7.04 17.15
C CYS A 18 -12.29 7.61 17.97
N GLN A 19 -12.08 8.17 19.17
CA GLN A 19 -13.17 8.88 19.88
C GLN A 19 -13.77 10.02 19.05
N THR A 20 -12.95 10.83 18.36
CA THR A 20 -13.47 11.93 17.53
C THR A 20 -14.15 11.42 16.26
N LEU A 21 -13.56 10.44 15.55
CA LEU A 21 -14.19 9.81 14.38
C LEU A 21 -15.46 9.05 14.76
N GLN A 22 -15.46 8.31 15.87
CA GLN A 22 -16.58 7.55 16.40
C GLN A 22 -17.70 8.48 16.86
N ARG A 23 -17.37 9.67 17.41
CA ARG A 23 -18.36 10.73 17.62
C ARG A 23 -18.96 11.19 16.30
N SER A 24 -18.16 11.43 15.25
CA SER A 24 -18.69 11.78 13.93
C SER A 24 -19.56 10.68 13.32
N LEU A 25 -19.16 9.41 13.47
CA LEU A 25 -19.94 8.24 13.03
C LEU A 25 -21.26 8.13 13.77
N LEU A 26 -21.25 8.23 15.10
CA LEU A 26 -22.45 8.14 15.93
C LEU A 26 -23.40 9.32 15.68
N ALA A 27 -22.86 10.54 15.57
CA ALA A 27 -23.65 11.72 15.24
C ALA A 27 -24.33 11.60 13.87
N ALA A 28 -23.60 11.10 12.86
CA ALA A 28 -24.19 10.84 11.55
C ALA A 28 -25.22 9.71 11.58
N ALA A 29 -24.95 8.63 12.30
CA ALA A 29 -25.87 7.50 12.45
C ALA A 29 -27.18 7.88 13.15
N LEU A 30 -27.14 8.74 14.18
CA LEU A 30 -28.33 9.22 14.88
C LEU A 30 -29.23 10.08 13.98
N ASN A 31 -28.64 10.79 13.03
CA ASN A 31 -29.35 11.67 12.09
C ASN A 31 -29.74 10.95 10.78
N HIS A 32 -29.45 9.66 10.65
CA HIS A 32 -29.68 8.90 9.42
C HIS A 32 -30.99 8.11 9.48
N THR A 33 -31.80 8.20 8.43
CA THR A 33 -33.03 7.41 8.30
C THR A 33 -32.70 6.01 7.79
N ASN A 34 -33.15 4.97 8.51
CA ASN A 34 -32.93 3.60 8.08
C ASN A 34 -33.77 3.26 6.84
N SER A 35 -33.12 2.75 5.80
CA SER A 35 -33.82 2.20 4.63
C SER A 35 -33.58 0.71 4.48
N GLN A 36 -34.65 -0.03 4.14
CA GLN A 36 -34.57 -1.43 3.73
C GLN A 36 -34.03 -1.60 2.30
N ASN A 37 -34.04 -0.53 1.48
CA ASN A 37 -33.62 -0.52 0.07
C ASN A 37 -32.34 0.31 -0.16
N TYR A 38 -31.44 0.34 0.83
CA TYR A 38 -30.22 1.18 0.83
C TYR A 38 -29.41 1.12 -0.48
N LEU A 39 -29.28 -0.07 -1.08
CA LEU A 39 -28.54 -0.25 -2.34
C LEU A 39 -29.20 0.46 -3.51
N GLN A 40 -30.52 0.35 -3.64
CA GLN A 40 -31.30 0.97 -4.72
C GLN A 40 -31.29 2.50 -4.57
N GLU A 41 -31.46 3.00 -3.34
CA GLU A 41 -31.44 4.43 -3.04
C GLU A 41 -30.07 5.08 -3.30
N ASN A 42 -28.98 4.32 -3.18
CA ASN A 42 -27.61 4.81 -3.38
C ASN A 42 -26.99 4.31 -4.69
N LEU A 43 -27.77 3.74 -5.63
CA LEU A 43 -27.22 3.18 -6.87
C LEU A 43 -26.46 4.24 -7.70
N ARG A 44 -26.97 5.47 -7.75
CA ARG A 44 -26.32 6.61 -8.43
C ARG A 44 -24.97 6.93 -7.77
N ASP A 45 -24.93 7.02 -6.45
CA ASP A 45 -23.70 7.25 -5.67
C ASP A 45 -22.67 6.12 -5.86
N ILE A 46 -23.12 4.87 -5.81
CA ILE A 46 -22.27 3.69 -6.01
C ILE A 46 -21.68 3.68 -7.42
N THR A 47 -22.49 4.00 -8.43
CA THR A 47 -22.03 4.12 -9.82
C THR A 47 -21.06 5.28 -9.99
N SER A 48 -21.33 6.42 -9.34
CA SER A 48 -20.44 7.60 -9.31
C SER A 48 -19.07 7.26 -8.73
N ILE A 49 -19.01 6.50 -7.62
CA ILE A 49 -17.76 5.98 -7.06
C ILE A 49 -17.01 5.17 -8.11
N MET A 50 -17.68 4.17 -8.71
CA MET A 50 -17.05 3.29 -9.70
C MET A 50 -16.47 4.09 -10.86
N VAL A 51 -17.26 4.96 -11.48
CA VAL A 51 -16.87 5.76 -12.63
C VAL A 51 -15.72 6.70 -12.28
N ALA A 52 -15.79 7.43 -11.16
CA ALA A 52 -14.76 8.37 -10.74
C ALA A 52 -13.43 7.70 -10.38
N GLN A 53 -13.46 6.48 -9.83
CA GLN A 53 -12.24 5.72 -9.53
C GLN A 53 -11.51 5.22 -10.77
N PHE A 54 -12.23 4.89 -11.85
CA PHE A 54 -11.63 4.47 -13.11
C PHE A 54 -11.28 5.66 -14.01
N LEU A 55 -12.15 6.66 -14.10
CA LEU A 55 -11.99 7.82 -14.99
C LEU A 55 -11.43 9.03 -14.23
N GLN A 56 -10.28 8.86 -13.58
CA GLN A 56 -9.74 9.84 -12.64
C GLN A 56 -9.45 11.22 -13.28
N LYS A 57 -9.22 11.27 -14.60
CA LYS A 57 -8.97 12.51 -15.36
C LYS A 57 -10.26 13.20 -15.84
N SER A 58 -11.43 12.59 -15.67
CA SER A 58 -12.70 13.17 -16.08
C SER A 58 -13.14 14.27 -15.11
N THR A 59 -13.96 15.21 -15.60
CA THR A 59 -14.58 16.26 -14.79
C THR A 59 -15.80 15.73 -14.03
N TYR A 60 -16.28 16.49 -13.05
CA TYR A 60 -17.48 16.12 -12.30
C TYR A 60 -18.69 15.96 -13.22
N GLN A 61 -18.90 16.91 -14.13
CA GLN A 61 -20.01 16.89 -15.07
C GLN A 61 -19.94 15.68 -16.00
N GLU A 62 -18.76 15.38 -16.55
CA GLU A 62 -18.55 14.18 -17.37
C GLU A 62 -18.91 12.91 -16.60
N VAL A 63 -18.47 12.78 -15.34
CA VAL A 63 -18.81 11.62 -14.51
C VAL A 63 -20.31 11.52 -14.27
N GLN A 64 -21.00 12.61 -13.93
CA GLN A 64 -22.44 12.57 -13.68
C GLN A 64 -23.24 12.16 -14.92
N THR A 65 -22.88 12.68 -16.11
CA THR A 65 -23.52 12.26 -17.37
C THR A 65 -23.35 10.77 -17.63
N ILE A 66 -22.15 10.23 -17.44
CA ILE A 66 -21.89 8.79 -17.61
C ILE A 66 -22.70 7.97 -16.60
N VAL A 67 -22.76 8.42 -15.34
CA VAL A 67 -23.52 7.73 -14.29
C VAL A 67 -24.99 7.64 -14.65
N GLU A 68 -25.59 8.73 -15.14
CA GLU A 68 -26.99 8.75 -15.60
C GLU A 68 -27.20 7.74 -16.72
N GLU A 69 -26.35 7.74 -17.75
CA GLU A 69 -26.45 6.79 -18.86
C GLU A 69 -26.30 5.32 -18.42
N LEU A 70 -25.40 5.03 -17.47
CA LEU A 70 -25.16 3.68 -17.00
C LEU A 70 -26.32 3.17 -16.13
N VAL A 71 -26.83 4.00 -15.23
CA VAL A 71 -27.95 3.65 -14.35
C VAL A 71 -29.22 3.40 -15.18
N ASP A 72 -29.46 4.21 -16.21
CA ASP A 72 -30.62 4.04 -17.08
C ASP A 72 -30.57 2.72 -17.85
N ARG A 73 -29.38 2.27 -18.27
CA ARG A 73 -29.15 1.01 -19.00
C ARG A 73 -29.09 -0.23 -18.10
N ALA A 74 -28.88 -0.05 -16.79
CA ALA A 74 -28.71 -1.13 -15.83
C ALA A 74 -30.06 -1.68 -15.30
N GLU A 75 -30.90 -2.22 -16.19
CA GLU A 75 -32.23 -2.75 -15.85
C GLU A 75 -32.21 -3.77 -14.70
N LYS A 76 -31.18 -4.63 -14.63
CA LYS A 76 -31.07 -5.63 -13.55
C LYS A 76 -30.78 -4.99 -12.19
N CYS A 77 -30.31 -3.75 -12.16
CA CYS A 77 -30.11 -3.00 -10.92
C CYS A 77 -31.40 -2.34 -10.41
N LYS A 78 -32.45 -2.23 -11.24
CA LYS A 78 -33.73 -1.62 -10.86
C LYS A 78 -34.63 -2.56 -10.03
N VAL A 79 -34.34 -3.86 -10.01
CA VAL A 79 -35.15 -4.91 -9.36
C VAL A 79 -34.46 -5.54 -8.14
N LEU A 80 -33.37 -4.95 -7.62
CA LEU A 80 -32.54 -5.51 -6.55
C LEU A 80 -33.35 -5.84 -5.27
N LYS A 81 -33.93 -7.05 -5.22
CA LYS A 81 -34.57 -7.58 -4.01
C LYS A 81 -33.48 -8.08 -3.05
N PRO A 82 -33.72 -8.04 -1.72
CA PRO A 82 -32.76 -8.54 -0.72
C PRO A 82 -32.32 -10.00 -0.91
N GLN A 83 -33.07 -10.79 -1.70
CA GLN A 83 -32.87 -12.21 -1.97
C GLN A 83 -32.29 -12.50 -3.37
N GLU A 84 -32.24 -11.52 -4.28
CA GLU A 84 -31.68 -11.71 -5.63
C GLU A 84 -30.16 -11.58 -5.62
N SER A 85 -29.48 -12.40 -6.44
CA SER A 85 -28.02 -12.37 -6.50
C SER A 85 -27.57 -11.03 -7.10
N PRO A 86 -26.75 -10.23 -6.40
CA PRO A 86 -26.28 -8.92 -6.87
C PRO A 86 -25.28 -9.05 -8.02
N SER A 87 -24.81 -10.28 -8.25
CA SER A 87 -23.84 -10.62 -9.28
C SER A 87 -24.34 -10.24 -10.66
N GLU A 88 -25.65 -10.28 -10.92
CA GLU A 88 -26.18 -9.92 -12.22
C GLU A 88 -26.20 -8.41 -12.45
N CYS A 89 -26.62 -7.62 -11.46
CA CYS A 89 -26.56 -6.17 -11.52
C CYS A 89 -25.11 -5.68 -11.64
N SER A 90 -24.20 -6.16 -10.79
CA SER A 90 -22.81 -5.68 -10.83
C SER A 90 -22.12 -6.10 -12.13
N HIS A 91 -22.36 -7.32 -12.62
CA HIS A 91 -21.83 -7.77 -13.91
C HIS A 91 -22.37 -6.95 -15.07
N GLN A 92 -23.67 -6.65 -15.11
CA GLN A 92 -24.26 -5.81 -16.14
C GLN A 92 -23.67 -4.40 -16.11
N LEU A 93 -23.62 -3.77 -14.93
CA LEU A 93 -23.13 -2.40 -14.77
C LEU A 93 -21.66 -2.29 -15.18
N MET A 94 -20.82 -3.20 -14.71
CA MET A 94 -19.39 -3.23 -15.05
C MET A 94 -19.18 -3.47 -16.56
N THR A 95 -19.91 -4.42 -17.15
CA THR A 95 -19.83 -4.68 -18.59
C THR A 95 -20.24 -3.45 -19.41
N THR A 96 -21.36 -2.83 -19.05
CA THR A 96 -21.87 -1.62 -19.72
C THR A 96 -20.88 -0.46 -19.59
N PHE A 97 -20.27 -0.29 -18.41
CA PHE A 97 -19.24 0.71 -18.18
C PHE A 97 -18.00 0.49 -19.07
N LEU A 98 -17.47 -0.73 -19.07
CA LEU A 98 -16.29 -1.08 -19.86
C LEU A 98 -16.53 -0.90 -21.37
N GLU A 99 -17.73 -1.19 -21.85
CA GLU A 99 -18.13 -0.97 -23.25
C GLU A 99 -18.34 0.50 -23.55
N HIS A 100 -19.00 1.25 -22.65
CA HIS A 100 -19.20 2.69 -22.79
C HIS A 100 -17.88 3.43 -22.98
N VAL A 101 -16.87 3.14 -22.14
CA VAL A 101 -15.55 3.78 -22.23
C VAL A 101 -14.86 3.45 -23.55
N CYS A 102 -14.94 2.20 -24.02
CA CYS A 102 -14.26 1.79 -25.25
C CYS A 102 -14.99 2.17 -26.55
N ASN A 103 -16.30 2.43 -26.48
CA ASN A 103 -17.06 2.97 -27.62
C ASN A 103 -16.84 4.48 -27.81
N ASN A 104 -16.19 5.16 -26.85
CA ASN A 104 -15.84 6.56 -26.92
C ASN A 104 -14.32 6.73 -26.99
N GLN A 105 -13.78 6.79 -28.22
CA GLN A 105 -12.32 6.87 -28.44
C GLN A 105 -11.68 8.05 -27.70
N GLY A 106 -12.31 9.23 -27.70
CA GLY A 106 -11.79 10.40 -27.00
C GLY A 106 -11.69 10.20 -25.48
N MET A 107 -12.62 9.44 -24.89
CA MET A 107 -12.56 9.07 -23.48
C MET A 107 -11.47 8.03 -23.21
N ALA A 108 -11.37 6.99 -24.03
CA ALA A 108 -10.34 5.97 -23.92
C ALA A 108 -8.93 6.60 -24.01
N ASP A 109 -8.71 7.50 -24.97
CA ASP A 109 -7.43 8.21 -25.13
C ASP A 109 -7.14 9.12 -23.93
N LYS A 110 -8.14 9.88 -23.44
CA LYS A 110 -7.99 10.74 -22.25
C LYS A 110 -7.52 9.94 -21.03
N GLN A 111 -8.03 8.72 -20.84
CA GLN A 111 -7.67 7.85 -19.71
C GLN A 111 -6.47 6.92 -19.99
N GLU A 112 -5.89 6.95 -21.18
CA GLU A 112 -4.83 6.01 -21.63
C GLU A 112 -5.30 4.55 -21.70
N PHE A 113 -6.59 4.30 -21.93
CA PHE A 113 -7.20 2.96 -21.98
C PHE A 113 -7.28 2.36 -23.38
N SER A 114 -6.84 3.07 -24.42
CA SER A 114 -7.03 2.67 -25.81
C SER A 114 -6.47 1.27 -26.10
N ASP A 115 -5.30 0.94 -25.53
CA ASP A 115 -4.68 -0.38 -25.65
C ASP A 115 -5.49 -1.49 -24.95
N CYS A 116 -6.30 -1.13 -23.95
CA CYS A 116 -7.16 -2.05 -23.22
C CYS A 116 -8.48 -2.37 -23.95
N CYS A 117 -8.89 -1.57 -24.94
CA CYS A 117 -10.23 -1.71 -25.52
C CYS A 117 -10.38 -2.89 -26.49
N ASN A 118 -9.28 -3.37 -27.06
CA ASN A 118 -9.25 -4.46 -28.04
C ASN A 118 -9.22 -5.87 -27.43
N ILE A 119 -9.39 -6.01 -26.11
CA ILE A 119 -9.40 -7.28 -25.38
C ILE A 119 -10.77 -7.56 -24.74
N ASN A 120 -11.00 -8.82 -24.36
CA ASN A 120 -12.27 -9.23 -23.72
C ASN A 120 -12.50 -8.53 -22.37
N ASN A 121 -13.76 -8.41 -21.93
CA ASN A 121 -14.13 -7.63 -20.74
C ASN A 121 -13.36 -7.99 -19.46
N LYS A 122 -13.06 -9.28 -19.22
CA LYS A 122 -12.29 -9.70 -18.04
C LYS A 122 -10.85 -9.22 -18.10
N ALA A 123 -10.20 -9.31 -19.26
CA ALA A 123 -8.86 -8.81 -19.47
C ALA A 123 -8.83 -7.27 -19.52
N ARG A 124 -9.86 -6.66 -20.11
CA ARG A 124 -10.06 -5.20 -20.16
C ARG A 124 -10.17 -4.60 -18.77
N LEU A 125 -10.98 -5.18 -17.87
CA LEU A 125 -11.08 -4.74 -16.48
C LEU A 125 -9.71 -4.76 -15.79
N LYS A 126 -8.96 -5.86 -15.93
CA LYS A 126 -7.60 -5.96 -15.39
C LYS A 126 -6.67 -4.91 -15.95
N CYS A 127 -6.77 -4.64 -17.25
CA CYS A 127 -5.99 -3.61 -17.91
C CYS A 127 -6.33 -2.21 -17.35
N PHE A 128 -7.61 -1.86 -17.24
CA PHE A 128 -8.05 -0.58 -16.66
C PHE A 128 -7.57 -0.40 -15.21
N LEU A 129 -7.54 -1.46 -14.40
CA LEU A 129 -7.05 -1.40 -13.03
C LEU A 129 -5.56 -1.00 -12.94
N LEU A 130 -4.73 -1.33 -13.94
CA LEU A 130 -3.31 -0.98 -13.96
C LEU A 130 -3.07 0.53 -14.13
N TYR A 131 -4.04 1.25 -14.69
CA TYR A 131 -3.96 2.69 -14.91
C TYR A 131 -4.53 3.51 -13.75
N LYS A 132 -5.12 2.88 -12.73
CA LYS A 132 -5.51 3.56 -11.50
C LYS A 132 -4.25 4.03 -10.78
N LYS A 133 -4.13 5.34 -10.57
CA LYS A 133 -2.96 5.96 -9.92
C LYS A 133 -3.43 6.72 -8.69
N ASP A 134 -2.85 6.43 -7.53
CA ASP A 134 -3.01 7.34 -6.39
C ASP A 134 -2.44 8.70 -6.78
N ASP A 135 -3.12 9.77 -6.38
CA ASP A 135 -2.58 11.12 -6.55
C ASP A 135 -1.38 11.31 -5.59
N THR A 136 -0.16 11.22 -6.13
CA THR A 136 1.10 11.34 -5.37
C THR A 136 1.56 12.79 -5.20
N GLU A 137 0.93 13.74 -5.89
CA GLU A 137 1.28 15.16 -5.90
C GLU A 137 0.20 16.00 -5.21
N TYR A 138 0.06 15.93 -3.88
CA TYR A 138 -0.92 16.81 -3.22
C TYR A 138 -0.42 17.53 -1.95
N SER A 139 -0.43 18.86 -2.09
CA SER A 139 -0.69 19.88 -1.08
C SER A 139 -1.98 19.56 -0.32
N ASP A 140 -2.01 19.65 1.00
CA ASP A 140 -3.13 19.30 1.89
C ASP A 140 -4.50 19.97 1.59
N VAL A 141 -4.56 20.86 0.59
CA VAL A 141 -5.72 21.66 0.27
C VAL A 141 -6.67 20.86 -0.60
N PHE A 142 -7.52 20.04 0.03
CA PHE A 142 -8.85 19.77 -0.50
C PHE A 142 -9.41 21.14 -0.92
N GLN A 143 -9.35 21.48 -2.23
CA GLN A 143 -9.93 22.70 -2.77
C GLN A 143 -11.45 22.54 -2.71
N ILE A 144 -11.99 22.56 -1.50
CA ILE A 144 -13.37 22.91 -1.32
C ILE A 144 -13.47 24.36 -1.79
N PRO A 145 -14.47 24.70 -2.63
CA PRO A 145 -14.98 26.07 -2.70
C PRO A 145 -15.04 26.67 -1.30
N ASN A 146 -14.66 27.93 -1.15
CA ASN A 146 -14.68 28.70 0.11
C ASN A 146 -15.76 28.19 1.09
N LEU A 147 -15.42 27.90 2.36
CA LEU A 147 -16.34 27.31 3.36
C LEU A 147 -17.71 28.03 3.44
N GLY A 148 -17.74 29.33 3.14
CA GLY A 148 -18.99 30.09 3.00
C GLY A 148 -19.87 29.64 1.84
N GLN A 149 -19.30 29.30 0.69
CA GLN A 149 -20.02 28.76 -0.47
C GLN A 149 -20.60 27.37 -0.22
N ILE A 150 -19.96 26.51 0.62
CA ILE A 150 -20.55 25.19 0.96
C ILE A 150 -21.91 25.37 1.61
N CYS A 151 -22.03 26.28 2.57
CA CYS A 151 -23.27 26.49 3.30
C CYS A 151 -24.36 27.14 2.45
N GLU A 152 -24.00 27.89 1.42
CA GLU A 152 -24.98 28.41 0.45
C GLU A 152 -25.42 27.30 -0.53
N VAL A 153 -24.49 26.49 -1.03
CA VAL A 153 -24.80 25.32 -1.89
C VAL A 153 -25.67 24.30 -1.15
N ASP A 154 -25.44 24.07 0.15
CA ASP A 154 -26.25 23.18 0.98
C ASP A 154 -27.70 23.68 1.17
N LYS A 155 -27.90 25.01 1.22
CA LYS A 155 -29.25 25.62 1.26
C LYS A 155 -30.01 25.42 -0.05
N ASP A 156 -29.32 25.53 -1.18
CA ASP A 156 -29.96 25.55 -2.51
C ASP A 156 -30.12 24.14 -3.12
N ASN A 157 -29.23 23.18 -2.82
CA ASN A 157 -29.30 21.82 -3.37
C ASN A 157 -28.47 20.79 -2.58
N GLN A 158 -29.06 20.20 -1.53
CA GLN A 158 -28.44 19.24 -0.62
C GLN A 158 -27.83 18.00 -1.32
N ALA A 159 -28.40 17.54 -2.43
CA ALA A 159 -27.87 16.41 -3.22
C ALA A 159 -26.48 16.70 -3.80
N SER A 160 -26.16 17.97 -4.07
CA SER A 160 -24.93 18.36 -4.78
C SER A 160 -23.65 18.25 -3.95
N VAL A 161 -23.70 18.43 -2.62
CA VAL A 161 -22.50 18.47 -1.79
C VAL A 161 -21.96 17.06 -1.49
N LYS A 162 -22.86 16.12 -1.18
CA LYS A 162 -22.52 14.69 -0.98
C LYS A 162 -21.96 14.09 -2.27
N GLU A 163 -22.65 14.31 -3.40
CA GLU A 163 -22.22 13.82 -4.71
C GLU A 163 -20.85 14.35 -5.11
N ARG A 164 -20.59 15.64 -4.86
CA ARG A 164 -19.27 16.24 -5.14
C ARG A 164 -18.18 15.67 -4.26
N TYR A 165 -18.44 15.47 -2.96
CA TYR A 165 -17.51 14.82 -2.05
C TYR A 165 -17.15 13.40 -2.51
N ILE A 166 -18.17 12.62 -2.91
CA ILE A 166 -17.99 11.27 -3.44
C ILE A 166 -17.09 11.29 -4.67
N TYR A 167 -17.35 12.15 -5.64
CA TYR A 167 -16.54 12.29 -6.85
C TYR A 167 -15.08 12.64 -6.54
N GLU A 168 -14.83 13.70 -5.75
CA GLU A 168 -13.47 14.17 -5.47
C GLU A 168 -12.68 13.13 -4.65
N THR A 169 -13.33 12.48 -3.69
CA THR A 169 -12.68 11.45 -2.87
C THR A 169 -12.37 10.20 -3.70
N SER A 170 -13.30 9.79 -4.56
CA SER A 170 -13.16 8.59 -5.40
C SER A 170 -12.02 8.72 -6.41
N ARG A 171 -11.94 9.84 -7.12
CA ARG A 171 -10.87 10.06 -8.10
C ARG A 171 -9.49 10.20 -7.47
N LYS A 172 -9.40 10.73 -6.24
CA LYS A 172 -8.14 10.90 -5.50
C LYS A 172 -7.66 9.61 -4.85
N HIS A 173 -8.59 8.71 -4.52
CA HIS A 173 -8.33 7.46 -3.82
C HIS A 173 -8.97 6.29 -4.59
N PRO A 174 -8.40 5.90 -5.75
CA PRO A 174 -9.03 4.95 -6.68
C PRO A 174 -9.14 3.49 -6.15
N PHE A 175 -8.47 3.20 -5.03
CA PHE A 175 -8.52 1.92 -4.31
C PHE A 175 -9.24 1.99 -2.95
N LEU A 176 -9.76 3.15 -2.56
CA LEU A 176 -10.57 3.28 -1.35
C LEU A 176 -11.91 2.58 -1.55
N TYR A 177 -12.30 1.72 -0.62
CA TYR A 177 -13.51 0.93 -0.79
C TYR A 177 -14.78 1.79 -0.81
N GLY A 178 -15.64 1.52 -1.80
CA GLY A 178 -16.94 2.16 -1.94
C GLY A 178 -17.77 2.27 -0.66
N PRO A 179 -17.95 1.20 0.15
CA PRO A 179 -18.68 1.31 1.41
C PRO A 179 -18.07 2.35 2.37
N THR A 180 -16.75 2.48 2.43
CA THR A 180 -16.08 3.50 3.26
C THR A 180 -16.34 4.91 2.72
N ILE A 181 -16.33 5.09 1.39
CA ILE A 181 -16.66 6.39 0.77
C ILE A 181 -18.11 6.78 1.09
N LEU A 182 -19.04 5.84 1.00
CA LEU A 182 -20.45 6.08 1.36
C LEU A 182 -20.58 6.49 2.83
N THR A 183 -19.96 5.77 3.77
CA THR A 183 -20.01 6.14 5.19
C THR A 183 -19.39 7.51 5.44
N MET A 184 -18.23 7.79 4.85
CA MET A 184 -17.54 9.07 5.05
C MET A 184 -18.28 10.23 4.39
N SER A 185 -18.98 10.01 3.28
CA SER A 185 -19.84 11.02 2.65
C SER A 185 -21.01 11.41 3.56
N ALA A 186 -21.62 10.44 4.26
CA ALA A 186 -22.69 10.72 5.21
C ALA A 186 -22.18 11.47 6.46
N CYS A 187 -20.99 11.11 6.95
CA CYS A 187 -20.32 11.87 8.02
C CYS A 187 -20.00 13.30 7.60
N TYR A 188 -19.53 13.48 6.36
CA TYR A 188 -19.19 14.78 5.79
C TYR A 188 -20.43 15.68 5.65
N GLU A 189 -21.51 15.15 5.08
CA GLU A 189 -22.80 15.84 4.96
C GLU A 189 -23.34 16.26 6.34
N THR A 190 -23.31 15.36 7.32
CA THR A 190 -23.74 15.67 8.70
C THR A 190 -22.89 16.78 9.33
N ALA A 191 -21.57 16.73 9.13
CA ALA A 191 -20.66 17.75 9.63
C ALA A 191 -21.01 19.12 9.01
N ILE A 192 -21.24 19.18 7.70
CA ILE A 192 -21.66 20.41 7.01
C ILE A 192 -22.95 20.97 7.58
N ARG A 193 -24.02 20.16 7.60
CA ARG A 193 -25.33 20.61 8.07
C ARG A 193 -25.24 21.21 9.47
N SER A 194 -24.50 20.55 10.36
CA SER A 194 -24.31 21.04 11.72
C SER A 194 -23.46 22.31 11.80
N CYS A 195 -22.36 22.41 11.04
CA CYS A 195 -21.48 23.58 11.09
C CYS A 195 -22.04 24.81 10.38
N CYS A 196 -22.92 24.64 9.38
CA CYS A 196 -23.54 25.75 8.69
C CYS A 196 -24.53 26.54 9.57
N GLN A 197 -24.94 25.96 10.70
CA GLN A 197 -25.80 26.58 11.72
C GLN A 197 -25.00 27.31 12.82
N GLU A 198 -23.67 27.15 12.86
CA GLU A 198 -22.80 27.75 13.86
C GLU A 198 -22.38 29.18 13.46
N GLU A 199 -22.11 30.03 14.47
CA GLU A 199 -21.58 31.38 14.24
C GLU A 199 -20.16 31.32 13.62
N ASN A 200 -19.27 30.52 14.21
CA ASN A 200 -17.91 30.30 13.69
C ASN A 200 -17.84 29.03 12.83
N LYS A 201 -18.37 29.13 11.61
CA LYS A 201 -18.41 28.03 10.63
C LYS A 201 -17.01 27.46 10.37
N THR A 202 -16.00 28.32 10.21
CA THR A 202 -14.62 27.91 9.87
C THR A 202 -14.01 27.02 10.94
N GLU A 203 -14.10 27.42 12.20
CA GLU A 203 -13.60 26.63 13.33
C GLU A 203 -14.37 25.31 13.47
N CYS A 204 -15.70 25.34 13.36
CA CYS A 204 -16.51 24.12 13.38
C CYS A 204 -16.09 23.14 12.28
N PHE A 205 -15.90 23.63 11.04
CA PHE A 205 -15.47 22.80 9.93
C PHE A 205 -14.09 22.18 10.17
N GLN A 206 -13.12 22.94 10.67
CA GLN A 206 -11.81 22.40 11.02
C GLN A 206 -11.93 21.26 12.04
N ILE A 207 -12.72 21.46 13.10
CA ILE A 207 -12.88 20.45 14.15
C ILE A 207 -13.57 19.18 13.64
N LYS A 208 -14.62 19.31 12.82
CA LYS A 208 -15.43 18.15 12.38
C LYS A 208 -14.90 17.45 11.13
N LEU A 209 -14.24 18.16 10.21
CA LEU A 209 -13.77 17.59 8.94
C LEU A 209 -12.36 16.98 9.02
N GLU A 210 -11.47 17.51 9.86
CA GLU A 210 -10.11 16.97 10.00
C GLU A 210 -10.07 15.47 10.37
N PRO A 211 -10.88 14.98 11.33
CA PRO A 211 -10.94 13.54 11.63
C PRO A 211 -11.37 12.69 10.42
N ILE A 212 -12.32 13.18 9.62
CA ILE A 212 -12.82 12.50 8.42
C ILE A 212 -11.72 12.43 7.36
N ARG A 213 -11.08 13.57 7.06
CA ARG A 213 -9.97 13.66 6.09
C ARG A 213 -8.81 12.75 6.48
N LYS A 214 -8.42 12.79 7.75
CA LYS A 214 -7.35 11.96 8.28
C LYS A 214 -7.69 10.47 8.14
N TYR A 215 -8.90 10.07 8.54
CA TYR A 215 -9.33 8.68 8.41
C TYR A 215 -9.29 8.20 6.96
N VAL A 216 -9.88 8.98 6.03
CA VAL A 216 -9.89 8.68 4.58
C VAL A 216 -8.49 8.47 4.04
N ARG A 217 -7.53 9.32 4.41
CA ARG A 217 -6.13 9.18 3.98
C ARG A 217 -5.50 7.90 4.50
N GLU A 218 -5.60 7.65 5.81
CA GLU A 218 -4.98 6.49 6.45
C GLU A 218 -5.61 5.17 5.96
N ILE A 219 -6.94 5.11 5.85
CA ILE A 219 -7.65 3.90 5.41
C ILE A 219 -7.48 3.64 3.91
N SER A 220 -7.37 4.69 3.09
CA SER A 220 -7.07 4.56 1.65
C SER A 220 -5.72 3.87 1.43
N LEU A 221 -4.67 4.31 2.13
CA LEU A 221 -3.34 3.67 2.08
C LEU A 221 -3.42 2.19 2.49
N ARG A 222 -4.22 1.88 3.52
CA ARG A 222 -4.42 0.51 3.99
C ARG A 222 -5.17 -0.35 2.97
N HIS A 223 -6.24 0.16 2.38
CA HIS A 223 -7.00 -0.57 1.35
C HIS A 223 -6.14 -0.85 0.12
N HIS A 224 -5.39 0.14 -0.36
CA HIS A 224 -4.47 -0.06 -1.48
C HIS A 224 -3.40 -1.09 -1.14
N HIS A 225 -2.82 -1.03 0.07
CA HIS A 225 -1.86 -2.03 0.53
C HIS A 225 -2.45 -3.46 0.57
N LEU A 226 -3.70 -3.62 1.00
CA LEU A 226 -4.38 -4.92 0.99
C LEU A 226 -4.66 -5.42 -0.44
N CYS A 227 -5.02 -4.52 -1.35
CA CYS A 227 -5.16 -4.85 -2.77
C CYS A 227 -3.85 -5.32 -3.38
N GLU A 228 -2.74 -4.65 -3.09
CA GLU A 228 -1.41 -5.05 -3.51
C GLU A 228 -1.07 -6.47 -3.05
N ILE A 229 -1.35 -6.81 -1.78
CA ILE A 229 -1.10 -8.16 -1.25
C ILE A 229 -1.88 -9.21 -2.04
N GLY A 230 -3.17 -8.96 -2.29
CA GLY A 230 -4.04 -9.86 -3.05
C GLY A 230 -3.62 -10.06 -4.50
N ILE A 231 -3.12 -9.01 -5.14
CA ILE A 231 -2.65 -9.04 -6.53
C ILE A 231 -1.30 -9.76 -6.62
N LYS A 232 -0.34 -9.45 -5.73
CA LYS A 232 1.05 -9.93 -5.84
C LYS A 232 1.30 -11.32 -5.23
N PHE A 233 0.89 -11.54 -3.98
CA PHE A 233 1.42 -12.66 -3.16
C PHE A 233 0.50 -13.86 -3.03
N ASN A 234 -0.55 -13.94 -3.87
CA ASN A 234 -1.57 -14.99 -3.89
C ASN A 234 -2.57 -14.99 -2.71
N HIS A 235 -3.66 -15.73 -2.91
CA HIS A 235 -4.80 -15.80 -1.99
C HIS A 235 -4.47 -16.38 -0.60
N LYS A 236 -3.44 -17.23 -0.48
CA LYS A 236 -3.04 -17.82 0.80
C LYS A 236 -2.41 -16.78 1.71
N VAL A 237 -1.57 -15.89 1.16
CA VAL A 237 -0.95 -14.79 1.93
C VAL A 237 -2.00 -13.79 2.39
N SER A 238 -2.93 -13.39 1.51
CA SER A 238 -4.04 -12.51 1.90
C SER A 238 -4.89 -13.12 3.01
N LYS A 239 -5.24 -14.41 2.91
CA LYS A 239 -5.99 -15.10 3.97
C LYS A 239 -5.21 -15.16 5.28
N ALA A 240 -3.90 -15.40 5.24
CA ALA A 240 -3.05 -15.40 6.43
C ALA A 240 -2.99 -14.01 7.09
N VAL A 241 -2.89 -12.93 6.30
CA VAL A 241 -2.96 -11.55 6.80
C VAL A 241 -4.29 -11.30 7.53
N GLU A 242 -5.42 -11.65 6.93
CA GLU A 242 -6.73 -11.48 7.56
C GLU A 242 -6.90 -12.33 8.81
N LEU A 243 -6.39 -13.58 8.79
CA LEU A 243 -6.42 -14.45 9.95
C LEU A 243 -5.70 -13.81 11.14
N VAL A 244 -4.49 -13.25 10.94
CA VAL A 244 -3.75 -12.56 12.00
C VAL A 244 -4.50 -11.33 12.50
N LEU A 245 -5.01 -10.49 11.60
CA LEU A 245 -5.73 -9.26 11.98
C LEU A 245 -6.98 -9.57 12.80
N LEU A 246 -7.80 -10.52 12.36
CA LEU A 246 -9.04 -10.91 13.03
C LEU A 246 -8.75 -11.62 14.35
N THR A 247 -7.75 -12.50 14.39
CA THR A 247 -7.33 -13.15 15.64
C THR A 247 -6.90 -12.13 16.68
N LYS A 248 -6.14 -11.10 16.29
CA LYS A 248 -5.72 -10.03 17.21
C LYS A 248 -6.89 -9.16 17.66
N LYS A 249 -7.90 -8.95 16.81
CA LYS A 249 -9.09 -8.18 17.13
C LYS A 249 -10.04 -8.95 18.05
N GLN A 250 -10.13 -10.26 17.89
CA GLN A 250 -11.07 -11.15 18.58
C GLN A 250 -10.36 -12.40 19.15
N PRO A 251 -9.36 -12.24 20.03
CA PRO A 251 -8.47 -13.35 20.42
C PRO A 251 -9.12 -14.45 21.27
N LYS A 252 -10.32 -14.19 21.81
CA LYS A 252 -11.14 -15.18 22.54
C LYS A 252 -12.04 -16.03 21.63
N ALA A 253 -12.30 -15.57 20.40
CA ALA A 253 -13.13 -16.31 19.45
C ALA A 253 -12.40 -17.58 18.99
N ASN A 254 -13.15 -18.65 18.74
CA ASN A 254 -12.57 -19.93 18.34
C ASN A 254 -11.98 -19.90 16.91
N PHE A 255 -11.08 -20.84 16.61
CA PHE A 255 -10.39 -20.91 15.33
C PHE A 255 -11.35 -21.04 14.13
N SER A 256 -12.39 -21.87 14.23
CA SER A 256 -13.33 -22.10 13.11
C SER A 256 -14.05 -20.82 12.70
N GLU A 257 -14.49 -20.02 13.67
CA GLU A 257 -15.17 -18.75 13.40
C GLU A 257 -14.22 -17.73 12.79
N ILE A 258 -13.00 -17.61 13.33
CA ILE A 258 -11.99 -16.68 12.81
C ILE A 258 -11.48 -17.09 11.42
N ALA A 259 -11.27 -18.37 11.18
CA ALA A 259 -10.81 -18.89 9.89
C ALA A 259 -11.88 -18.71 8.79
N LYS A 260 -13.17 -18.90 9.13
CA LYS A 260 -14.28 -18.60 8.22
C LYS A 260 -14.31 -17.10 7.91
N LEU A 261 -14.34 -16.26 8.95
CA LEU A 261 -14.39 -14.81 8.79
C LEU A 261 -13.19 -14.27 7.99
N ALA A 262 -11.98 -14.82 8.19
CA ALA A 262 -10.80 -14.47 7.40
C ALA A 262 -10.97 -14.80 5.92
N GLY A 263 -11.61 -15.93 5.59
CA GLY A 263 -11.96 -16.29 4.22
C GLY A 263 -12.96 -15.30 3.60
N ASP A 264 -14.02 -14.98 4.33
CA ASP A 264 -15.08 -14.07 3.87
C ASP A 264 -14.53 -12.64 3.67
N VAL A 265 -13.75 -12.13 4.62
CA VAL A 265 -13.06 -10.83 4.54
C VAL A 265 -12.07 -10.79 3.37
N LYS A 266 -11.25 -11.83 3.19
CA LYS A 266 -10.32 -11.93 2.05
C LYS A 266 -11.04 -11.90 0.70
N ASN A 267 -12.20 -12.53 0.59
CA ASN A 267 -13.00 -12.51 -0.64
C ASN A 267 -13.62 -11.14 -0.88
N LEU A 268 -14.12 -10.48 0.16
CA LEU A 268 -14.61 -9.11 0.07
C LEU A 268 -13.50 -8.15 -0.39
N HIS A 269 -12.29 -8.25 0.18
CA HIS A 269 -11.13 -7.46 -0.26
C HIS A 269 -10.88 -7.65 -1.75
N GLN A 270 -10.87 -8.90 -2.23
CA GLN A 270 -10.69 -9.18 -3.65
C GLN A 270 -11.73 -8.47 -4.51
N THR A 271 -13.02 -8.58 -4.18
CA THR A 271 -14.10 -7.92 -4.90
C THR A 271 -13.94 -6.40 -4.94
N CYS A 272 -13.63 -5.78 -3.80
CA CYS A 272 -13.42 -4.34 -3.72
C CYS A 272 -12.19 -3.88 -4.53
N CYS A 273 -11.11 -4.67 -4.52
CA CYS A 273 -9.88 -4.38 -5.26
C CYS A 273 -10.02 -4.56 -6.79
N GLU A 274 -10.96 -5.40 -7.24
CA GLU A 274 -11.31 -5.55 -8.65
C GLU A 274 -12.11 -4.35 -9.19
N GLY A 275 -12.51 -3.41 -8.32
CA GLY A 275 -13.26 -2.21 -8.70
C GLY A 275 -14.76 -2.43 -8.84
N ASP A 276 -15.28 -3.60 -8.44
CA ASP A 276 -16.72 -3.86 -8.40
C ASP A 276 -17.34 -3.26 -7.14
N VAL A 277 -17.71 -1.97 -7.24
CA VAL A 277 -18.22 -1.18 -6.12
C VAL A 277 -19.58 -1.71 -5.63
N VAL A 278 -20.45 -2.15 -6.54
CA VAL A 278 -21.78 -2.70 -6.19
C VAL A 278 -21.63 -3.96 -5.36
N ALA A 279 -20.85 -4.94 -5.85
CA ALA A 279 -20.62 -6.19 -5.14
C ALA A 279 -19.84 -5.95 -3.83
N CYS A 280 -18.90 -4.99 -3.81
CA CYS A 280 -18.18 -4.61 -2.61
C CYS A 280 -19.10 -4.04 -1.53
N VAL A 281 -19.99 -3.10 -1.87
CA VAL A 281 -20.94 -2.50 -0.91
C VAL A 281 -21.88 -3.55 -0.33
N LEU A 282 -22.42 -4.43 -1.16
CA LEU A 282 -23.32 -5.45 -0.65
C LEU A 282 -22.59 -6.55 0.12
N GLY A 283 -21.48 -7.06 -0.40
CA GLY A 283 -20.67 -8.05 0.28
C GLY A 283 -20.23 -7.55 1.66
N ARG A 284 -19.90 -6.25 1.77
CA ARG A 284 -19.65 -5.59 3.05
C ARG A 284 -20.87 -5.64 3.97
N SER A 285 -22.05 -5.28 3.48
CA SER A 285 -23.30 -5.32 4.27
C SER A 285 -23.61 -6.74 4.79
N GLN A 286 -23.55 -7.74 3.91
CA GLN A 286 -23.77 -9.15 4.25
C GLN A 286 -22.77 -9.63 5.31
N LEU A 287 -21.47 -9.36 5.09
CA LEU A 287 -20.42 -9.72 6.02
C LEU A 287 -20.65 -9.12 7.42
N MET A 288 -21.09 -7.86 7.50
CA MET A 288 -21.37 -7.20 8.78
C MET A 288 -22.62 -7.78 9.46
N ASN A 289 -23.65 -8.15 8.69
CA ASN A 289 -24.84 -8.84 9.23
C ASN A 289 -24.47 -10.19 9.83
N ASP A 290 -23.69 -10.99 9.09
CA ASP A 290 -23.20 -12.29 9.54
C ASP A 290 -22.33 -12.15 10.80
N THR A 291 -21.42 -11.16 10.81
CA THR A 291 -20.59 -10.83 11.98
C THR A 291 -21.46 -10.50 13.20
N CYS A 292 -22.49 -9.66 13.04
CA CYS A 292 -23.39 -9.31 14.13
C CYS A 292 -24.25 -10.47 14.62
N SER A 293 -24.67 -11.37 13.73
CA SER A 293 -25.40 -12.59 14.11
C SER A 293 -24.59 -13.50 15.04
N LYS A 294 -23.25 -13.40 14.98
CA LYS A 294 -22.30 -14.15 15.80
C LYS A 294 -21.56 -13.31 16.84
N GLN A 295 -22.06 -12.10 17.16
CA GLN A 295 -21.33 -11.16 18.02
C GLN A 295 -20.90 -11.74 19.37
N SER A 296 -21.74 -12.58 19.99
CA SER A 296 -21.43 -13.24 21.27
C SER A 296 -20.27 -14.23 21.19
N ALA A 297 -20.07 -14.87 20.03
CA ALA A 297 -18.97 -15.80 19.79
C ALA A 297 -17.69 -15.09 19.32
N LEU A 298 -17.82 -13.87 18.78
CA LEU A 298 -16.71 -13.10 18.22
C LEU A 298 -16.13 -12.09 19.21
N SER A 299 -16.93 -11.12 19.65
CA SER A 299 -16.51 -10.14 20.64
C SER A 299 -17.68 -9.32 21.18
N SER A 300 -17.70 -9.09 22.49
CA SER A 300 -18.68 -8.19 23.11
C SER A 300 -18.49 -6.72 22.68
N LYS A 301 -17.29 -6.35 22.21
CA LYS A 301 -16.92 -4.98 21.82
C LYS A 301 -17.67 -4.46 20.59
N ILE A 302 -18.26 -5.34 19.78
CA ILE A 302 -19.00 -4.96 18.57
C ILE A 302 -20.50 -4.78 18.81
N THR A 303 -21.01 -5.10 20.01
CA THR A 303 -22.44 -4.98 20.35
C THR A 303 -23.02 -3.60 20.05
N PRO A 304 -22.37 -2.48 20.44
CA PRO A 304 -22.89 -1.15 20.13
C PRO A 304 -22.93 -0.87 18.61
N CYS A 305 -21.98 -1.44 17.85
CA CYS A 305 -21.93 -1.28 16.40
C CYS A 305 -23.03 -2.06 15.69
N CYS A 306 -23.42 -3.22 16.21
CA CYS A 306 -24.47 -4.05 15.62
C CYS A 306 -25.87 -3.42 15.74
N ALA A 307 -26.06 -2.47 16.65
CA ALA A 307 -27.25 -1.64 16.73
C ALA A 307 -27.32 -0.55 15.64
N LEU A 308 -26.19 -0.20 15.01
CA LEU A 308 -26.15 0.79 13.95
C LEU A 308 -26.68 0.24 12.62
N SER A 309 -27.18 1.13 11.77
CA SER A 309 -27.61 0.81 10.42
C SER A 309 -26.48 0.96 9.39
N VAL A 310 -26.75 0.50 8.16
CA VAL A 310 -25.91 0.77 7.00
C VAL A 310 -26.04 2.27 6.66
N PRO A 311 -24.92 2.97 6.35
CA PRO A 311 -23.57 2.45 6.11
C PRO A 311 -22.62 2.48 7.33
N PHE A 312 -23.08 2.88 8.52
CA PHE A 312 -22.20 3.11 9.69
C PHE A 312 -21.75 1.83 10.39
N ARG A 313 -22.58 0.79 10.41
CA ARG A 313 -22.30 -0.50 11.08
C ARG A 313 -20.91 -1.04 10.73
N GLY A 314 -20.56 -1.02 9.45
CA GLY A 314 -19.30 -1.56 8.98
C GLY A 314 -18.08 -0.82 9.55
N GLU A 315 -18.04 0.49 9.36
CA GLU A 315 -16.92 1.31 9.85
C GLU A 315 -16.84 1.26 11.38
N CYS A 316 -17.96 1.18 12.09
CA CYS A 316 -17.95 0.98 13.54
C CYS A 316 -17.30 -0.36 13.92
N ILE A 317 -17.67 -1.47 13.28
CA ILE A 317 -17.07 -2.80 13.58
C ILE A 317 -15.58 -2.81 13.27
N ILE A 318 -15.14 -2.23 12.14
CA ILE A 318 -13.70 -2.15 11.79
C ILE A 318 -12.93 -1.39 12.87
N ASN A 319 -13.47 -0.25 13.30
CA ASN A 319 -12.81 0.67 14.22
C ASN A 319 -13.07 0.39 15.70
N SER A 320 -13.87 -0.64 16.01
CA SER A 320 -14.11 -1.07 17.40
C SER A 320 -12.80 -1.48 18.07
N GLU A 321 -12.77 -1.35 19.39
CA GLU A 321 -11.69 -1.90 20.21
C GLU A 321 -11.49 -3.40 19.95
N ASN A 322 -10.26 -3.84 20.16
CA ASN A 322 -9.96 -5.27 20.24
C ASN A 322 -10.55 -5.85 21.53
N ASP A 323 -10.91 -7.13 21.50
CA ASP A 323 -11.29 -7.85 22.73
C ASP A 323 -10.11 -7.94 23.70
N ASP A 324 -10.41 -8.25 24.96
CA ASP A 324 -9.37 -8.45 25.96
C ASP A 324 -8.51 -9.64 25.58
N LYS A 325 -7.22 -9.55 25.92
CA LYS A 325 -6.29 -10.65 25.73
C LYS A 325 -6.81 -11.88 26.50
N PRO A 326 -6.82 -13.07 25.88
CA PRO A 326 -7.24 -14.28 26.55
C PRO A 326 -6.21 -14.61 27.64
N ASP A 327 -6.67 -15.18 28.77
CA ASP A 327 -5.79 -15.67 29.83
C ASP A 327 -5.15 -16.98 29.38
N LEU A 328 -4.15 -16.85 28.51
CA LEU A 328 -3.38 -17.94 27.93
C LEU A 328 -1.92 -17.64 28.15
N SER A 329 -1.21 -18.62 28.68
CA SER A 329 0.25 -18.60 28.63
C SER A 329 0.70 -18.44 27.17
N SER A 330 1.76 -17.64 26.97
CA SER A 330 2.44 -17.51 25.66
C SER A 330 3.01 -18.86 25.18
N LEU A 331 3.08 -19.87 26.06
CA LEU A 331 3.57 -21.22 25.81
C LEU A 331 2.67 -22.33 26.42
N PRO A 332 2.71 -23.58 25.90
CA PRO A 332 3.60 -24.04 24.85
C PRO A 332 2.84 -24.37 23.55
N LEU A 333 3.39 -23.90 22.44
CA LEU A 333 3.13 -24.44 21.11
C LEU A 333 3.79 -25.83 20.95
N SER A 334 3.92 -26.61 22.03
CA SER A 334 4.56 -27.94 22.04
C SER A 334 3.85 -28.89 21.08
N ARG A 335 2.53 -28.74 20.90
CA ARG A 335 1.80 -29.46 19.85
C ARG A 335 2.39 -29.23 18.45
N PHE A 336 3.01 -28.09 18.19
CA PHE A 336 3.58 -27.72 16.89
C PHE A 336 5.09 -28.01 16.78
N THR A 337 5.80 -28.15 17.89
CA THR A 337 7.28 -28.33 17.90
C THR A 337 7.75 -29.63 18.55
N GLU A 338 6.93 -30.31 19.34
CA GLU A 338 7.32 -31.47 20.15
C GLU A 338 6.46 -32.72 19.84
N ASP A 339 5.28 -32.56 19.25
CA ASP A 339 4.43 -33.70 18.86
C ASP A 339 5.04 -34.45 17.66
N ARG A 340 5.23 -35.77 17.80
CA ARG A 340 5.73 -36.68 16.75
C ARG A 340 4.86 -36.73 15.48
N PHE A 341 3.60 -36.29 15.55
CA PHE A 341 2.66 -36.33 14.43
C PHE A 341 2.63 -35.05 13.58
N VAL A 342 3.43 -34.03 13.92
CA VAL A 342 3.47 -32.75 13.18
C VAL A 342 3.76 -32.98 11.70
N CYS A 343 4.75 -33.78 11.35
CA CYS A 343 5.08 -34.03 9.93
C CYS A 343 3.98 -34.79 9.18
N LYS A 344 3.28 -35.72 9.86
CA LYS A 344 2.12 -36.38 9.26
C LYS A 344 1.01 -35.36 8.98
N GLN A 345 0.70 -34.49 9.94
CA GLN A 345 -0.30 -33.43 9.75
C GLN A 345 0.13 -32.43 8.67
N PHE A 346 1.42 -32.11 8.57
CA PHE A 346 1.95 -31.20 7.55
C PHE A 346 1.87 -31.79 6.15
N ILE A 347 2.14 -33.09 5.98
CA ILE A 347 2.07 -33.76 4.68
C ILE A 347 0.61 -33.99 4.26
N ASP A 348 -0.22 -34.50 5.17
CA ASP A 348 -1.59 -34.93 4.85
C ASP A 348 -2.60 -33.76 4.87
N LYS A 349 -2.35 -32.74 5.71
CA LYS A 349 -3.30 -31.68 6.08
C LYS A 349 -2.64 -30.31 6.30
N GLN A 350 -1.72 -29.93 5.40
CA GLN A 350 -0.98 -28.66 5.50
C GLN A 350 -1.90 -27.45 5.68
N ASP A 351 -3.01 -27.41 4.93
CA ASP A 351 -3.96 -26.29 4.90
C ASP A 351 -4.85 -26.22 6.17
N ASP A 352 -4.76 -27.22 7.07
CA ASP A 352 -5.36 -27.17 8.42
C ASP A 352 -4.32 -26.79 9.47
N LEU A 353 -3.16 -27.47 9.47
CA LEU A 353 -2.10 -27.31 10.48
C LEU A 353 -1.52 -25.89 10.50
N LEU A 354 -1.18 -25.33 9.33
CA LEU A 354 -0.50 -24.05 9.25
C LEU A 354 -1.40 -22.88 9.69
N PRO A 355 -2.66 -22.77 9.24
CA PRO A 355 -3.56 -21.74 9.76
C PRO A 355 -3.87 -21.90 11.25
N GLU A 356 -3.96 -23.13 11.77
CA GLU A 356 -4.14 -23.35 13.22
C GLU A 356 -2.94 -22.84 14.01
N PHE A 357 -1.71 -23.12 13.57
CA PHE A 357 -0.49 -22.56 14.16
C PHE A 357 -0.53 -21.02 14.14
N LEU A 358 -0.86 -20.42 12.99
CA LEU A 358 -0.93 -18.97 12.84
C LEU A 358 -1.93 -18.34 13.80
N TYR A 359 -3.11 -18.94 13.95
CA TYR A 359 -4.13 -18.51 14.90
C TYR A 359 -3.64 -18.63 16.35
N GLU A 360 -3.13 -19.79 16.76
CA GLU A 360 -2.68 -20.03 18.14
C GLU A 360 -1.49 -19.12 18.52
N TYR A 361 -0.56 -18.88 17.58
CA TYR A 361 0.55 -17.95 17.77
C TYR A 361 0.04 -16.50 17.89
N SER A 362 -0.85 -16.07 16.98
CA SER A 362 -1.34 -14.69 16.92
C SER A 362 -2.09 -14.26 18.18
N ARG A 363 -2.97 -15.13 18.72
CA ARG A 363 -3.77 -14.77 19.90
C ARG A 363 -2.95 -14.69 21.19
N ARG A 364 -1.81 -15.39 21.25
CA ARG A 364 -0.84 -15.35 22.37
C ARG A 364 0.14 -14.20 22.25
N HIS A 365 0.39 -13.73 21.04
CA HIS A 365 1.37 -12.69 20.72
C HIS A 365 0.71 -11.42 20.16
N SER A 366 -0.30 -10.93 20.88
CA SER A 366 -1.03 -9.71 20.50
C SER A 366 -0.16 -8.44 20.55
N GLU A 367 0.98 -8.47 21.24
CA GLU A 367 2.02 -7.44 21.30
C GLU A 367 2.88 -7.35 20.03
N LEU A 368 2.99 -8.43 19.24
CA LEU A 368 3.84 -8.44 18.04
C LEU A 368 3.14 -7.78 16.84
N ALA A 369 3.91 -7.15 15.96
CA ALA A 369 3.39 -6.64 14.70
C ALA A 369 2.94 -7.78 13.76
N LEU A 370 1.98 -7.48 12.87
CA LEU A 370 1.46 -8.45 11.89
C LEU A 370 2.58 -9.04 11.01
N SER A 371 3.49 -8.20 10.52
CA SER A 371 4.63 -8.62 9.70
C SER A 371 5.54 -9.62 10.44
N VAL A 372 5.74 -9.44 11.74
CA VAL A 372 6.59 -10.30 12.57
C VAL A 372 5.94 -11.66 12.78
N ILE A 373 4.64 -11.70 13.08
CA ILE A 373 3.88 -12.95 13.19
C ILE A 373 3.93 -13.72 11.87
N LEU A 374 3.76 -13.05 10.73
CA LEU A 374 3.87 -13.68 9.42
C LEU A 374 5.29 -14.16 9.09
N ARG A 375 6.33 -13.51 9.62
CA ARG A 375 7.71 -14.01 9.51
C ARG A 375 7.90 -15.30 10.29
N VAL A 376 7.41 -15.35 11.53
CA VAL A 376 7.42 -16.58 12.34
C VAL A 376 6.69 -17.72 11.63
N TYR A 377 5.51 -17.43 11.09
CA TYR A 377 4.73 -18.36 10.28
C TYR A 377 5.51 -18.90 9.07
N THR A 378 6.15 -18.01 8.30
CA THR A 378 6.94 -18.38 7.13
C THR A 378 8.16 -19.24 7.53
N VAL A 379 8.82 -18.90 8.64
CA VAL A 379 9.93 -19.68 9.20
C VAL A 379 9.48 -21.07 9.62
N TYR A 380 8.32 -21.19 10.28
CA TYR A 380 7.76 -22.48 10.66
C TYR A 380 7.42 -23.35 9.45
N GLN A 381 6.76 -22.77 8.43
CA GLN A 381 6.46 -23.47 7.18
C GLN A 381 7.74 -24.00 6.51
N ASN A 382 8.80 -23.18 6.46
CA ASN A 382 10.09 -23.57 5.91
C ASN A 382 10.80 -24.64 6.74
N LEU A 383 10.72 -24.56 8.07
CA LEU A 383 11.26 -25.55 9.00
C LEU A 383 10.63 -26.92 8.72
N LEU A 384 9.29 -27.01 8.69
CA LEU A 384 8.60 -28.27 8.41
C LEU A 384 8.88 -28.78 6.99
N GLY A 385 8.91 -27.90 5.99
CA GLY A 385 9.24 -28.25 4.61
C GLY A 385 10.63 -28.85 4.43
N LYS A 386 11.56 -28.58 5.36
CA LYS A 386 12.90 -29.18 5.43
C LYS A 386 12.91 -30.42 6.33
N CYS A 387 12.49 -30.29 7.59
CA CYS A 387 12.60 -31.33 8.60
C CYS A 387 11.78 -32.58 8.28
N CYS A 388 10.58 -32.44 7.71
CA CYS A 388 9.69 -33.57 7.43
C CYS A 388 10.17 -34.47 6.28
N LYS A 389 11.32 -34.16 5.67
CA LYS A 389 12.00 -34.97 4.65
C LYS A 389 13.23 -35.69 5.19
N LEU A 390 13.60 -35.46 6.45
CA LEU A 390 14.78 -36.05 7.09
C LEU A 390 14.44 -37.37 7.77
N GLU A 391 15.45 -38.16 8.09
CA GLU A 391 15.30 -39.43 8.81
C GLU A 391 14.81 -39.24 10.25
N ASN A 392 15.23 -38.16 10.92
CA ASN A 392 14.74 -37.77 12.24
C ASN A 392 14.06 -36.39 12.23
N PRO A 393 12.78 -36.30 11.78
CA PRO A 393 12.09 -35.03 11.70
C PRO A 393 11.90 -34.33 13.04
N LEU A 394 11.59 -35.09 14.10
CA LEU A 394 11.27 -34.54 15.43
C LEU A 394 12.45 -33.77 16.02
N GLU A 395 13.65 -34.33 15.94
CA GLU A 395 14.87 -33.66 16.38
C GLU A 395 15.13 -32.37 15.57
N CYS A 396 14.79 -32.35 14.28
CA CYS A 396 14.96 -31.17 13.45
C CYS A 396 13.95 -30.06 13.81
N TYR A 397 12.64 -30.34 13.88
CA TYR A 397 11.63 -29.29 14.11
C TYR A 397 11.46 -28.89 15.58
N SER A 398 12.03 -29.64 16.53
CA SER A 398 12.02 -29.27 17.97
C SER A 398 12.72 -27.94 18.25
N HIS A 399 13.69 -27.56 17.41
CA HIS A 399 14.37 -26.26 17.44
C HIS A 399 13.47 -25.08 17.04
N GLY A 400 12.23 -25.33 16.60
CA GLY A 400 11.31 -24.29 16.14
C GLY A 400 11.10 -23.17 17.15
N LYS A 401 11.01 -23.48 18.45
CA LYS A 401 10.83 -22.47 19.51
C LYS A 401 11.96 -21.43 19.53
N GLU A 402 13.21 -21.89 19.46
CA GLU A 402 14.38 -21.01 19.43
C GLU A 402 14.41 -20.17 18.15
N MET A 403 14.03 -20.77 17.01
CA MET A 403 13.92 -20.03 15.75
C MET A 403 12.87 -18.92 15.81
N PHE A 404 11.70 -19.17 16.42
CA PHE A 404 10.67 -18.14 16.56
C PHE A 404 11.14 -16.99 17.43
N GLN A 405 11.79 -17.30 18.56
CA GLN A 405 12.38 -16.31 19.45
C GLN A 405 13.46 -15.48 18.75
N ARG A 406 14.29 -16.11 17.93
CA ARG A 406 15.30 -15.42 17.11
C ARG A 406 14.68 -14.41 16.16
N VAL A 407 13.67 -14.81 15.39
CA VAL A 407 12.95 -13.91 14.45
C VAL A 407 12.38 -12.69 15.18
N VAL A 408 11.78 -12.90 16.35
CA VAL A 408 11.22 -11.81 17.17
C VAL A 408 12.35 -10.91 17.69
N GLY A 409 13.42 -11.49 18.24
CA GLY A 409 14.58 -10.76 18.75
C GLY A 409 15.27 -9.89 17.71
N GLU A 410 15.58 -10.44 16.53
CA GLU A 410 16.18 -9.71 15.40
C GLU A 410 15.28 -8.56 14.94
N SER A 411 13.95 -8.74 14.96
CA SER A 411 13.01 -7.68 14.61
C SER A 411 13.06 -6.52 15.60
N HIS A 412 13.08 -6.83 16.91
CA HIS A 412 13.20 -5.82 17.95
C HIS A 412 14.53 -5.07 17.86
N GLU A 413 15.63 -5.79 17.64
CA GLU A 413 16.96 -5.20 17.52
C GLU A 413 17.04 -4.20 16.37
N ARG A 414 16.50 -4.54 15.18
CA ARG A 414 16.46 -3.64 14.03
C ARG A 414 15.71 -2.34 14.32
N ILE A 415 14.58 -2.41 15.02
CA ILE A 415 13.81 -1.21 15.39
C ILE A 415 14.52 -0.39 16.46
N LYS A 416 15.13 -1.05 17.45
CA LYS A 416 15.93 -0.39 18.47
C LYS A 416 17.08 0.38 17.82
N ASN A 417 17.89 -0.27 16.99
CA ASN A 417 19.01 0.36 16.30
C ASN A 417 18.58 1.56 15.45
N HIS A 418 17.41 1.47 14.79
CA HIS A 418 16.85 2.57 14.01
C HIS A 418 16.44 3.78 14.89
N CYS A 419 15.78 3.53 16.02
CA CYS A 419 15.39 4.59 16.94
C CYS A 419 16.56 5.20 17.73
N ASP A 420 17.53 4.38 18.15
CA ASP A 420 18.76 4.84 18.81
C ASP A 420 19.57 5.75 17.86
N LEU A 421 19.61 5.40 16.58
CA LEU A 421 20.24 6.25 15.55
C LEU A 421 19.53 7.60 15.41
N ARG A 422 18.20 7.61 15.40
CA ARG A 422 17.41 8.86 15.35
C ARG A 422 17.69 9.72 16.59
N GLU A 423 17.65 9.13 17.77
CA GLU A 423 17.89 9.84 19.04
C GLU A 423 19.29 10.47 19.05
N LYS A 424 20.29 9.74 18.56
CA LYS A 424 21.67 10.24 18.46
C LYS A 424 21.83 11.40 17.48
N LEU A 425 21.13 11.38 16.35
CA LEU A 425 21.32 12.35 15.26
C LEU A 425 20.39 13.58 15.34
N GLY A 426 19.22 13.44 15.97
CA GLY A 426 18.12 14.39 15.84
C GLY A 426 17.38 14.25 14.50
N ASP A 427 16.17 14.81 14.40
CA ASP A 427 15.27 14.57 13.27
C ASP A 427 15.85 14.98 11.90
N ALA A 428 16.48 16.17 11.81
CA ALA A 428 17.01 16.69 10.55
C ALA A 428 18.19 15.83 10.02
N ASN A 429 19.20 15.59 10.85
CA ASN A 429 20.37 14.79 10.45
C ASN A 429 19.99 13.32 10.21
N PHE A 430 18.99 12.80 10.93
CA PHE A 430 18.47 11.47 10.69
C PHE A 430 17.82 11.35 9.30
N HIS A 431 17.06 12.35 8.86
CA HIS A 431 16.50 12.37 7.51
C HIS A 431 17.61 12.47 6.46
N ASP A 432 18.61 13.34 6.65
CA ASP A 432 19.77 13.44 5.75
C ASP A 432 20.52 12.10 5.66
N ARG A 433 20.68 11.39 6.78
CA ARG A 433 21.23 10.02 6.80
C ARG A 433 20.40 9.03 5.98
N LEU A 434 19.07 9.07 6.09
CA LEU A 434 18.18 8.22 5.29
C LEU A 434 18.32 8.51 3.79
N ILE A 435 18.44 9.78 3.39
CA ILE A 435 18.65 10.18 1.99
C ILE A 435 19.94 9.57 1.45
N ILE A 436 21.04 9.66 2.19
CA ILE A 436 22.32 9.07 1.77
C ILE A 436 22.18 7.56 1.60
N LEU A 437 21.61 6.87 2.59
CA LEU A 437 21.45 5.43 2.58
C LEU A 437 20.60 4.95 1.41
N TYR A 438 19.41 5.53 1.22
CA TYR A 438 18.49 5.10 0.17
C TYR A 438 18.91 5.57 -1.21
N THR A 439 19.58 6.71 -1.35
CA THR A 439 20.17 7.08 -2.64
C THR A 439 21.20 6.06 -3.10
N LYS A 440 21.98 5.46 -2.19
CA LYS A 440 22.92 4.38 -2.55
C LYS A 440 22.23 3.06 -2.90
N LYS A 441 21.08 2.75 -2.29
CA LYS A 441 20.32 1.51 -2.52
C LYS A 441 19.45 1.57 -3.78
N VAL A 442 18.87 2.74 -4.07
CA VAL A 442 17.93 2.96 -5.18
C VAL A 442 18.23 4.27 -5.94
N PRO A 443 19.45 4.41 -6.50
CA PRO A 443 19.89 5.66 -7.15
C PRO A 443 19.10 6.01 -8.43
N GLN A 444 18.32 5.07 -8.98
CA GLN A 444 17.50 5.27 -10.18
C GLN A 444 16.29 6.18 -9.94
N LEU A 445 15.78 6.26 -8.71
CA LEU A 445 14.69 7.19 -8.37
C LEU A 445 15.16 8.63 -8.54
N SER A 446 14.29 9.55 -8.94
CA SER A 446 14.60 10.98 -8.95
C SER A 446 14.93 11.50 -7.54
N ALA A 447 15.61 12.64 -7.45
CA ALA A 447 15.91 13.24 -6.15
C ALA A 447 14.63 13.59 -5.38
N GLN A 448 13.59 14.07 -6.08
CA GLN A 448 12.29 14.36 -5.49
C GLN A 448 11.63 13.11 -4.90
N GLU A 449 11.63 11.99 -5.63
CA GLU A 449 11.07 10.72 -5.14
C GLU A 449 11.82 10.21 -3.90
N LEU A 450 13.15 10.31 -3.89
CA LEU A 450 13.97 9.94 -2.75
C LEU A 450 13.68 10.81 -1.52
N VAL A 451 13.53 12.11 -1.70
CA VAL A 451 13.16 13.02 -0.60
C VAL A 451 11.79 12.67 -0.05
N THR A 452 10.77 12.49 -0.90
CA THR A 452 9.43 12.11 -0.46
C THR A 452 9.42 10.76 0.27
N PHE A 453 10.10 9.75 -0.28
CA PHE A 453 10.19 8.42 0.32
C PHE A 453 10.87 8.44 1.69
N THR A 454 12.01 9.12 1.81
CA THR A 454 12.76 9.21 3.06
C THR A 454 12.09 10.13 4.08
N LYS A 455 11.36 11.16 3.65
CA LYS A 455 10.53 12.02 4.53
C LYS A 455 9.45 11.19 5.22
N ASN A 456 8.80 10.27 4.50
CA ASN A 456 7.81 9.36 5.09
C ASN A 456 8.46 8.42 6.13
N MET A 457 9.67 7.93 5.87
CA MET A 457 10.42 7.12 6.85
C MET A 457 10.82 7.92 8.09
N ALA A 458 11.33 9.15 7.90
CA ALA A 458 11.68 10.04 8.99
C ALA A 458 10.46 10.38 9.85
N ALA A 459 9.33 10.75 9.22
CA ALA A 459 8.08 11.03 9.91
C ALA A 459 7.56 9.83 10.71
N ALA A 460 7.68 8.61 10.18
CA ALA A 460 7.35 7.39 10.91
C ALA A 460 8.23 7.23 12.16
N ALA A 461 9.54 7.44 12.04
CA ALA A 461 10.47 7.37 13.17
C ALA A 461 10.18 8.46 14.22
N THR A 462 9.90 9.70 13.81
CA THR A 462 9.51 10.80 14.69
C THR A 462 8.23 10.49 15.46
N LYS A 463 7.25 9.87 14.81
CA LYS A 463 5.98 9.46 15.43
C LYS A 463 6.13 8.26 16.38
N CYS A 464 6.89 7.25 15.98
CA CYS A 464 6.89 5.94 16.63
C CYS A 464 8.00 5.74 17.67
N CYS A 465 9.20 6.30 17.47
CA CYS A 465 10.33 6.09 18.37
C CYS A 465 10.12 6.63 19.80
N PRO A 466 9.39 7.74 20.04
CA PRO A 466 9.10 8.19 21.40
C PRO A 466 8.17 7.28 22.21
N LEU A 467 7.55 6.27 21.57
CA LEU A 467 6.59 5.39 22.23
C LEU A 467 7.28 4.36 23.13
N ARG A 468 6.50 3.76 24.04
CA ARG A 468 6.91 2.62 24.86
C ARG A 468 7.25 1.41 23.97
N ASP A 469 8.15 0.55 24.41
CA ASP A 469 8.78 -0.50 23.59
C ASP A 469 7.80 -1.32 22.74
N GLU A 470 6.73 -1.87 23.31
CA GLU A 470 5.71 -2.62 22.55
C GLU A 470 5.01 -1.77 21.48
N GLN A 471 4.62 -0.54 21.85
CA GLN A 471 3.92 0.39 20.95
C GLN A 471 4.84 0.90 19.85
N ARG A 472 6.08 1.21 20.19
CA ARG A 472 7.15 1.60 19.27
C ARG A 472 7.37 0.53 18.22
N PHE A 473 7.49 -0.72 18.66
CA PHE A 473 7.72 -1.87 17.81
C PHE A 473 6.61 -2.05 16.76
N VAL A 474 5.35 -2.11 17.21
CA VAL A 474 4.21 -2.25 16.29
C VAL A 474 4.09 -1.04 15.36
N CYS A 475 4.23 0.18 15.87
CA CYS A 475 4.13 1.41 15.08
C CYS A 475 5.17 1.47 13.96
N MET A 476 6.42 1.08 14.23
CA MET A 476 7.49 1.08 13.23
C MET A 476 7.30 0.01 12.16
N GLU A 477 6.95 -1.23 12.55
CA GLU A 477 6.65 -2.30 11.58
C GLU A 477 5.44 -1.95 10.70
N ASP A 478 4.38 -1.40 11.29
CA ASP A 478 3.16 -1.04 10.58
C ASP A 478 3.34 0.18 9.66
N SER A 479 4.21 1.11 10.02
CA SER A 479 4.56 2.24 9.14
C SER A 479 5.44 1.78 8.00
N ALA A 480 6.46 0.96 8.29
CA ALA A 480 7.40 0.46 7.30
C ALA A 480 6.72 -0.41 6.22
N LYS A 481 5.75 -1.27 6.60
CA LYS A 481 5.05 -2.11 5.60
C LYS A 481 4.29 -1.26 4.56
N LEU A 482 3.70 -0.13 4.97
CA LEU A 482 2.96 0.77 4.07
C LEU A 482 3.92 1.57 3.18
N ILE A 483 4.99 2.12 3.75
CA ILE A 483 6.00 2.90 3.02
C ILE A 483 6.70 2.03 1.96
N LEU A 484 7.13 0.83 2.35
CA LEU A 484 7.77 -0.10 1.42
C LEU A 484 6.79 -0.69 0.41
N GLY A 485 5.51 -0.85 0.77
CA GLY A 485 4.45 -1.17 -0.19
C GLY A 485 4.30 -0.09 -1.27
N ALA A 486 4.29 1.19 -0.88
CA ALA A 486 4.24 2.29 -1.85
C ALA A 486 5.45 2.28 -2.80
N LEU A 487 6.66 2.03 -2.30
CA LEU A 487 7.85 1.87 -3.15
C LEU A 487 7.71 0.68 -4.10
N CYS A 488 7.15 -0.45 -3.64
CA CYS A 488 6.93 -1.61 -4.48
C CYS A 488 5.86 -1.41 -5.55
N ARG A 489 4.86 -0.56 -5.33
CA ARG A 489 3.89 -0.16 -6.37
C ARG A 489 4.52 0.77 -7.38
N ARG A 490 5.33 1.72 -6.91
CA ARG A 490 6.13 2.59 -7.78
C ARG A 490 7.08 1.78 -8.68
N HIS A 491 7.67 0.71 -8.15
CA HIS A 491 8.52 -0.22 -8.90
C HIS A 491 7.77 -1.01 -9.98
N GLU A 492 6.52 -1.40 -9.73
CA GLU A 492 5.72 -2.11 -10.74
C GLU A 492 5.34 -1.23 -11.93
N ALA A 493 5.01 0.04 -11.66
CA ALA A 493 4.66 0.99 -12.71
C ALA A 493 5.87 1.31 -13.59
N GLU A 494 7.04 1.51 -12.98
CA GLU A 494 8.30 1.73 -13.68
C GLU A 494 9.44 1.07 -12.88
N PRO A 495 10.06 -0.01 -13.42
CA PRO A 495 11.09 -0.75 -12.73
C PRO A 495 12.28 0.10 -12.29
N ILE A 496 12.67 -0.05 -11.02
CA ILE A 496 13.77 0.70 -10.38
C ILE A 496 15.11 -0.03 -10.55
N ASN A 497 15.26 -1.20 -9.89
CA ASN A 497 16.40 -2.09 -10.06
C ASN A 497 16.04 -3.51 -9.60
N ALA A 498 16.89 -4.49 -9.92
CA ALA A 498 16.65 -5.90 -9.61
C ALA A 498 16.58 -6.21 -8.10
N GLY A 499 17.33 -5.47 -7.27
CA GLY A 499 17.31 -5.65 -5.81
C GLY A 499 15.97 -5.23 -5.20
N VAL A 500 15.39 -4.12 -5.68
CA VAL A 500 14.04 -3.69 -5.31
C VAL A 500 13.01 -4.72 -5.77
N GLY A 501 13.12 -5.20 -7.02
CA GLY A 501 12.22 -6.23 -7.56
C GLY A 501 12.21 -7.47 -6.68
N HIS A 502 13.40 -7.98 -6.31
CA HIS A 502 13.54 -9.11 -5.39
C HIS A 502 12.85 -8.86 -4.04
N CYS A 503 13.12 -7.72 -3.38
CA CYS A 503 12.48 -7.42 -2.09
C CYS A 503 10.96 -7.20 -2.18
N CYS A 504 10.45 -6.79 -3.33
CA CYS A 504 9.03 -6.56 -3.57
C CYS A 504 8.25 -7.83 -3.88
N GLU A 505 8.89 -8.87 -4.41
CA GLU A 505 8.25 -10.08 -4.93
C GLU A 505 8.50 -11.33 -4.09
N ASP A 506 9.68 -11.47 -3.46
CA ASP A 506 10.11 -12.72 -2.82
C ASP A 506 9.23 -13.13 -1.64
N SER A 507 9.00 -12.20 -0.70
CA SER A 507 8.21 -12.49 0.50
C SER A 507 7.60 -11.24 1.10
N TYR A 508 6.27 -11.25 1.24
CA TYR A 508 5.54 -10.19 1.94
C TYR A 508 6.01 -10.04 3.39
N ALA A 509 6.20 -11.15 4.10
CA ALA A 509 6.61 -11.15 5.51
C ALA A 509 8.04 -10.60 5.69
N PHE A 510 8.94 -10.94 4.77
CA PHE A 510 10.36 -10.55 4.83
C PHE A 510 10.71 -9.30 4.01
N ARG A 511 9.73 -8.63 3.38
CA ARG A 511 9.93 -7.41 2.61
C ARG A 511 10.75 -6.36 3.37
N LYS A 512 10.37 -6.03 4.60
CA LYS A 512 11.10 -5.04 5.41
C LYS A 512 12.56 -5.46 5.67
N PRO A 513 12.85 -6.65 6.26
CA PRO A 513 14.22 -7.12 6.41
C PRO A 513 15.02 -7.11 5.10
N CYS A 514 14.40 -7.50 3.98
CA CYS A 514 15.06 -7.45 2.67
C CYS A 514 15.50 -6.02 2.30
N PHE A 515 14.64 -5.02 2.48
CA PHE A 515 15.00 -3.61 2.24
C PHE A 515 16.03 -3.07 3.24
N ASP A 516 15.95 -3.48 4.51
CA ASP A 516 16.95 -3.13 5.52
C ASP A 516 18.34 -3.63 5.09
N ASP A 517 18.40 -4.85 4.57
CA ASP A 517 19.64 -5.53 4.15
C ASP A 517 20.04 -5.28 2.67
N LEU A 518 19.19 -4.54 1.93
CA LEU A 518 19.45 -4.18 0.53
C LEU A 518 20.78 -3.44 0.41
N GLN A 519 21.66 -3.97 -0.42
CA GLN A 519 23.01 -3.44 -0.62
C GLN A 519 23.03 -2.25 -1.58
N VAL A 520 24.16 -1.54 -1.63
CA VAL A 520 24.41 -0.50 -2.63
C VAL A 520 24.26 -1.09 -4.03
N ASP A 521 23.55 -0.39 -4.92
CA ASP A 521 23.39 -0.84 -6.30
C ASP A 521 24.70 -0.69 -7.06
N ARG A 522 25.34 -1.84 -7.35
CA ARG A 522 26.62 -1.90 -8.07
C ARG A 522 26.44 -1.77 -9.58
N THR A 523 25.22 -1.89 -10.09
CA THR A 523 24.90 -1.77 -11.52
C THR A 523 24.61 -0.32 -11.92
N TYR A 524 24.44 0.57 -10.94
CA TYR A 524 24.21 1.98 -11.20
C TYR A 524 25.44 2.66 -11.82
N ILE A 525 25.19 3.34 -12.94
CA ILE A 525 26.17 4.17 -13.64
C ILE A 525 25.77 5.62 -13.42
N SER A 526 26.68 6.39 -12.84
CA SER A 526 26.42 7.80 -12.57
C SER A 526 26.38 8.61 -13.88
N PRO A 527 25.39 9.47 -14.10
CA PRO A 527 25.39 10.38 -15.24
C PRO A 527 26.54 11.38 -15.09
N PRO A 528 27.29 11.69 -16.16
CA PRO A 528 28.47 12.54 -16.11
C PRO A 528 28.07 14.02 -15.98
N LEU A 529 27.52 14.40 -14.83
CA LEU A 529 27.16 15.78 -14.53
C LEU A 529 28.33 16.45 -13.79
N SER A 530 28.66 17.66 -14.22
CA SER A 530 29.65 18.48 -13.53
C SER A 530 29.05 19.07 -12.25
N CYS A 531 29.91 19.47 -11.30
CA CYS A 531 29.45 20.01 -10.01
C CYS A 531 28.59 21.28 -10.16
N ASP A 532 28.83 22.11 -11.19
CA ASP A 532 28.01 23.27 -11.55
C ASP A 532 26.61 22.89 -12.05
N GLN A 533 26.45 21.72 -12.67
CA GLN A 533 25.14 21.21 -13.07
C GLN A 533 24.37 20.59 -11.89
N VAL A 534 25.09 20.07 -10.91
CA VAL A 534 24.51 19.41 -9.72
C VAL A 534 24.13 20.43 -8.64
N ILE A 535 24.97 21.45 -8.45
CA ILE A 535 24.79 22.52 -7.47
C ILE A 535 24.05 23.67 -8.15
N SER A 536 22.73 23.68 -8.01
CA SER A 536 21.89 24.78 -8.51
C SER A 536 21.77 25.89 -7.47
N LEU A 537 22.54 26.97 -7.64
CA LEU A 537 22.43 28.20 -6.85
C LEU A 537 21.55 29.21 -7.60
N LYS A 538 20.37 29.47 -7.08
CA LYS A 538 19.39 30.39 -7.65
C LYS A 538 18.91 31.36 -6.57
N GLU A 539 18.60 32.59 -6.95
CA GLU A 539 18.15 33.64 -6.01
C GLU A 539 16.78 33.32 -5.38
N ASP A 540 15.97 32.47 -6.01
CA ASP A 540 14.70 31.98 -5.48
C ASP A 540 14.86 31.21 -4.16
N LEU A 541 16.05 30.66 -3.88
CA LEU A 541 16.41 30.06 -2.59
C LEU A 541 16.24 31.05 -1.43
N CYS A 542 16.47 32.35 -1.64
CA CYS A 542 16.28 33.38 -0.61
C CYS A 542 14.81 33.69 -0.33
N LYS A 543 13.91 33.32 -1.24
CA LYS A 543 12.45 33.51 -1.11
C LYS A 543 11.75 32.23 -0.68
N ALA A 544 12.48 31.12 -0.59
CA ALA A 544 11.95 29.83 -0.21
C ALA A 544 11.54 29.83 1.27
N ARG A 545 10.42 29.17 1.58
CA ARG A 545 10.08 28.85 2.97
C ARG A 545 11.07 27.80 3.50
N GLU A 546 11.24 27.74 4.82
CA GLU A 546 12.16 26.78 5.47
C GLU A 546 11.99 25.34 4.95
N GLU A 547 10.75 24.84 4.84
CA GLU A 547 10.50 23.48 4.34
C GLU A 547 10.92 23.28 2.87
N GLN A 548 10.72 24.29 2.04
CA GLN A 548 11.14 24.26 0.62
C GLN A 548 12.66 24.27 0.53
N PHE A 549 13.32 25.13 1.33
CA PHE A 549 14.78 25.18 1.40
C PHE A 549 15.38 23.84 1.86
N GLN A 550 14.84 23.24 2.94
CA GLN A 550 15.27 21.92 3.38
C GLN A 550 15.08 20.84 2.29
N THR A 551 13.98 20.91 1.54
CA THR A 551 13.74 20.00 0.40
C THR A 551 14.79 20.14 -0.69
N GLU A 552 15.17 21.37 -1.06
CA GLU A 552 16.22 21.61 -2.06
C GLU A 552 17.61 21.18 -1.56
N LYS A 553 17.94 21.43 -0.29
CA LYS A 553 19.15 20.91 0.37
C LYS A 553 19.23 19.38 0.27
N GLN A 554 18.12 18.71 0.50
CA GLN A 554 18.01 17.25 0.46
C GLN A 554 18.07 16.68 -0.96
N LYS A 555 17.52 17.38 -1.95
CA LYS A 555 17.69 17.04 -3.37
C LYS A 555 19.15 17.14 -3.78
N LEU A 556 19.84 18.22 -3.39
CA LEU A 556 21.26 18.37 -3.62
C LEU A 556 22.05 17.23 -2.98
N LEU A 557 21.77 16.89 -1.72
CA LEU A 557 22.38 15.77 -1.02
C LEU A 557 22.24 14.46 -1.81
N SER A 558 21.02 14.15 -2.28
CA SER A 558 20.79 12.97 -3.13
C SER A 558 21.59 13.03 -4.43
N ASN A 559 21.60 14.17 -5.13
CA ASN A 559 22.32 14.30 -6.39
C ASN A 559 23.84 14.13 -6.21
N LEU A 560 24.44 14.66 -5.14
CA LEU A 560 25.86 14.46 -4.85
C LEU A 560 26.18 12.98 -4.58
N VAL A 561 25.32 12.27 -3.85
CA VAL A 561 25.48 10.82 -3.62
C VAL A 561 25.33 10.03 -4.91
N LYS A 562 24.44 10.41 -5.83
CA LYS A 562 24.34 9.80 -7.16
C LYS A 562 25.59 10.04 -8.01
N GLN A 563 26.15 11.24 -7.95
CA GLN A 563 27.38 11.56 -8.66
C GLN A 563 28.57 10.75 -8.15
N LYS A 564 28.66 10.57 -6.84
CA LYS A 564 29.73 9.78 -6.23
C LYS A 564 29.19 8.80 -5.19
N PRO A 565 28.64 7.64 -5.59
CA PRO A 565 28.07 6.66 -4.65
C PRO A 565 29.08 6.12 -3.63
N ARG A 566 30.37 6.15 -3.99
CA ARG A 566 31.49 5.74 -3.14
C ARG A 566 32.03 6.83 -2.22
N ALA A 567 31.54 8.08 -2.34
CA ALA A 567 31.94 9.14 -1.42
C ALA A 567 31.59 8.78 0.02
N THR A 568 32.46 9.20 0.93
CA THR A 568 32.21 9.08 2.36
C THR A 568 31.11 10.07 2.76
N GLU A 569 30.35 9.72 3.79
CA GLU A 569 29.29 10.60 4.30
C GLU A 569 29.83 11.96 4.74
N MET A 570 31.01 12.00 5.36
CA MET A 570 31.65 13.26 5.77
C MET A 570 31.96 14.18 4.58
N GLN A 571 32.42 13.62 3.46
CA GLN A 571 32.69 14.43 2.24
C GLN A 571 31.43 15.08 1.71
N VAL A 572 30.34 14.31 1.61
CA VAL A 572 29.06 14.81 1.09
C VAL A 572 28.44 15.82 2.07
N GLN A 573 28.43 15.52 3.36
CA GLN A 573 27.90 16.44 4.38
C GLN A 573 28.68 17.75 4.44
N SER A 574 29.99 17.74 4.22
CA SER A 574 30.78 18.97 4.18
C SER A 574 30.35 19.90 3.04
N ILE A 575 30.01 19.37 1.86
CA ILE A 575 29.50 20.19 0.75
C ILE A 575 28.11 20.75 1.09
N ILE A 576 27.25 19.95 1.73
CA ILE A 576 25.90 20.39 2.13
C ILE A 576 25.94 21.47 3.22
N ALA A 577 26.87 21.37 4.18
CA ALA A 577 27.06 22.39 5.20
C ALA A 577 27.50 23.72 4.58
N ASP A 578 28.48 23.70 3.67
CA ASP A 578 28.95 24.88 2.95
C ASP A 578 27.85 25.48 2.07
N PHE A 579 27.03 24.64 1.42
CA PHE A 579 25.87 25.09 0.64
C PHE A 579 24.88 25.85 1.51
N ALA A 580 24.52 25.31 2.68
CA ALA A 580 23.58 25.97 3.59
C ALA A 580 24.13 27.30 4.11
N HIS A 581 25.41 27.34 4.52
CA HIS A 581 26.07 28.55 4.97
C HIS A 581 26.16 29.62 3.86
N LEU A 582 26.46 29.20 2.62
CA LEU A 582 26.51 30.08 1.46
C LEU A 582 25.16 30.73 1.20
N VAL A 583 24.07 29.94 1.20
CA VAL A 583 22.71 30.49 1.00
C VAL A 583 22.36 31.46 2.11
N GLU A 584 22.60 31.11 3.39
CA GLU A 584 22.35 32.00 4.53
C GLU A 584 23.11 33.32 4.40
N THR A 585 24.39 33.27 4.04
CA THR A 585 25.25 34.44 3.88
C THR A 585 24.82 35.31 2.70
N CYS A 586 24.62 34.70 1.52
CA CYS A 586 24.32 35.45 0.30
C CYS A 586 22.90 36.01 0.26
N CYS A 587 21.94 35.41 0.97
CA CYS A 587 20.60 35.98 1.10
C CYS A 587 20.55 37.23 2.00
N GLN A 588 21.60 37.48 2.80
CA GLN A 588 21.73 38.68 3.63
C GLN A 588 22.62 39.77 3.00
N ALA A 589 23.25 39.48 1.86
CA ALA A 589 24.13 40.42 1.17
C ALA A 589 23.32 41.51 0.42
N GLU A 590 23.88 42.72 0.31
CA GLU A 590 23.29 43.82 -0.45
C GLU A 590 23.12 43.46 -1.94
N GLU A 591 24.08 42.72 -2.50
CA GLU A 591 24.05 42.20 -3.87
C GLU A 591 24.08 40.67 -3.85
N SER A 592 22.94 40.05 -3.56
CA SER A 592 22.79 38.59 -3.41
C SER A 592 23.30 37.82 -4.64
N GLU A 593 23.00 38.27 -5.86
CA GLU A 593 23.44 37.62 -7.10
C GLU A 593 24.97 37.57 -7.24
N MET A 594 25.64 38.68 -6.91
CA MET A 594 27.10 38.76 -6.93
C MET A 594 27.72 37.83 -5.88
N CYS A 595 27.12 37.76 -4.68
CA CYS A 595 27.56 36.83 -3.64
C CYS A 595 27.41 35.37 -4.09
N PHE A 596 26.26 34.98 -4.64
CA PHE A 596 26.04 33.62 -5.14
C PHE A 596 27.02 33.24 -6.24
N ARG A 597 27.36 34.17 -7.14
CA ARG A 597 28.36 33.95 -8.18
C ARG A 597 29.76 33.75 -7.60
N GLY A 598 30.15 34.58 -6.64
CA GLY A 598 31.46 34.52 -5.98
C GLY A 598 31.63 33.28 -5.10
N GLU A 599 30.84 33.16 -4.04
CA GLU A 599 30.92 32.03 -3.09
C GLU A 599 30.52 30.70 -3.75
N GLY A 600 29.61 30.73 -4.74
CA GLY A 600 29.18 29.53 -5.47
C GLY A 600 30.32 28.88 -6.24
N SER A 601 31.19 29.67 -6.85
CA SER A 601 32.38 29.16 -7.55
C SER A 601 33.29 28.36 -6.61
N LYS A 602 33.52 28.84 -5.38
CA LYS A 602 34.33 28.14 -4.36
C LYS A 602 33.70 26.81 -3.95
N LEU A 603 32.38 26.76 -3.79
CA LEU A 603 31.66 25.54 -3.46
C LEU A 603 31.75 24.50 -4.60
N ILE A 604 31.65 24.95 -5.85
CA ILE A 604 31.79 24.10 -7.03
C ILE A 604 33.22 23.55 -7.12
N GLU A 605 34.25 24.38 -6.94
CA GLU A 605 35.66 23.94 -6.90
C GLU A 605 35.90 22.88 -5.82
N LYS A 606 35.36 23.10 -4.61
CA LYS A 606 35.43 22.12 -3.53
C LYS A 606 34.77 20.80 -3.92
N CYS A 607 33.57 20.85 -4.51
CA CYS A 607 32.88 19.65 -5.01
C CYS A 607 33.73 18.90 -6.04
N GLN A 608 34.33 19.62 -7.00
CA GLN A 608 35.20 19.03 -8.02
C GLN A 608 36.44 18.39 -7.40
N SER A 609 37.05 19.04 -6.40
CA SER A 609 38.22 18.51 -5.69
C SER A 609 37.91 17.21 -4.93
N LEU A 610 36.73 17.12 -4.32
CA LEU A 610 36.31 15.98 -3.49
C LEU A 610 35.83 14.79 -4.32
N PHE A 611 35.18 15.05 -5.46
CA PHE A 611 34.62 14.01 -6.31
C PHE A 611 35.48 13.66 -7.52
N GLY A 612 36.54 14.44 -7.78
CA GLY A 612 37.46 14.24 -8.89
C GLY A 612 36.80 14.53 -10.23
N THR A 613 37.45 15.33 -11.07
CA THR A 613 37.05 15.50 -12.46
C THR A 613 37.08 14.13 -13.16
N GLN A 614 35.92 13.61 -13.58
CA GLN A 614 35.89 12.81 -14.79
C GLN A 614 36.20 13.78 -15.93
N MET A 615 37.48 14.09 -16.13
CA MET A 615 37.93 14.63 -17.41
C MET A 615 37.66 13.53 -18.43
N ILE A 616 36.62 13.71 -19.23
CA ILE A 616 36.62 13.15 -20.58
C ILE A 616 37.82 13.83 -21.26
N PRO A 617 38.84 13.09 -21.74
CA PRO A 617 39.91 13.72 -22.48
C PRO A 617 39.31 14.22 -23.82
N GLU A 618 39.11 15.52 -23.94
CA GLU A 618 39.11 16.18 -25.25
C GLU A 618 40.53 16.06 -25.82
N ASN A 619 40.80 14.92 -26.47
CA ASN A 619 41.79 14.66 -27.52
C ASN A 619 42.21 13.20 -27.47
N VAL A 620 41.38 12.32 -28.05
CA VAL A 620 41.94 11.17 -28.75
C VAL A 620 42.21 11.65 -30.17
N SER A 621 43.47 11.91 -30.48
CA SER A 621 43.89 12.15 -31.85
C SER A 621 43.46 10.97 -32.72
N VAL A 622 43.02 11.27 -33.94
CA VAL A 622 42.53 10.34 -34.97
C VAL A 622 43.60 9.29 -35.37
N GLU A 623 44.82 9.39 -34.86
CA GLU A 623 45.92 8.46 -35.12
C GLU A 623 45.96 7.24 -34.19
N SER A 624 45.36 7.26 -32.99
CA SER A 624 45.31 6.07 -32.11
C SER A 624 44.22 5.06 -32.50
N LEU A 625 43.28 5.43 -33.38
CA LEU A 625 42.22 4.54 -33.88
C LEU A 625 42.63 3.71 -35.11
N ARG A 626 43.81 3.98 -35.71
CA ARG A 626 44.30 3.24 -36.89
C ARG A 626 44.99 1.91 -36.57
N SER A 627 45.30 1.63 -35.30
CA SER A 627 46.03 0.41 -34.91
C SER A 627 45.12 -0.75 -34.45
N LEU A 628 43.79 -0.58 -34.45
CA LEU A 628 42.84 -1.66 -34.11
C LEU A 628 41.90 -2.06 -35.26
N LEU A 629 42.08 -1.51 -36.45
CA LEU A 629 41.28 -1.81 -37.63
C LEU A 629 42.21 -2.30 -38.75
N ILE A 630 42.64 -3.56 -38.66
CA ILE A 630 42.98 -4.46 -39.78
C ILE A 630 43.18 -5.87 -39.18
N VAL A 631 42.50 -6.87 -39.77
CA VAL A 631 42.43 -8.33 -39.44
C VAL A 631 41.43 -8.68 -38.32
N THR A 632 40.23 -9.23 -38.56
CA THR A 632 39.66 -9.86 -39.75
C THR A 632 38.14 -9.96 -39.64
N LEU A 633 37.50 -9.77 -40.78
CA LEU A 633 36.12 -10.13 -41.11
C LEU A 633 35.84 -11.62 -40.86
N ILE A 634 34.69 -11.94 -40.26
CA ILE A 634 33.56 -12.68 -40.89
C ILE A 634 32.36 -12.63 -39.93
N GLN A 635 31.32 -11.90 -40.36
CA GLN A 635 29.90 -12.03 -39.98
C GLN A 635 29.17 -12.46 -41.29
N PRO A 636 27.97 -13.10 -41.29
CA PRO A 636 26.72 -12.42 -40.89
C PRO A 636 25.67 -13.34 -40.17
N ALA A 637 24.93 -12.81 -39.19
CA ALA A 637 23.48 -12.46 -39.23
C ALA A 637 22.52 -13.69 -39.07
N TYR A 638 21.41 -13.68 -38.33
CA TYR A 638 20.35 -12.70 -38.14
C TYR A 638 19.49 -12.98 -36.87
N THR A 639 19.01 -11.90 -36.24
CA THR A 639 17.69 -11.67 -35.58
C THR A 639 17.13 -12.61 -34.50
N LEU A 640 17.06 -12.06 -33.28
CA LEU A 640 16.10 -12.36 -32.21
C LEU A 640 14.81 -11.55 -32.41
N PRO A 641 13.61 -12.09 -32.10
CA PRO A 641 12.44 -11.27 -31.83
C PRO A 641 12.01 -11.28 -30.35
N PHE A 642 11.64 -10.07 -29.93
CA PHE A 642 10.76 -9.63 -28.86
C PHE A 642 9.72 -10.61 -28.24
N SER A 643 9.67 -10.59 -26.90
CA SER A 643 8.52 -10.63 -25.94
C SER A 643 7.39 -11.70 -26.03
N PRO A 644 6.43 -11.78 -25.08
CA PRO A 644 6.47 -12.02 -23.62
C PRO A 644 5.77 -13.38 -23.27
N LYS A 645 5.80 -13.86 -22.01
CA LYS A 645 4.91 -14.97 -21.59
C LYS A 645 4.19 -14.70 -20.27
N LEU A 646 2.91 -14.34 -20.43
CA LEU A 646 1.82 -14.59 -19.50
C LEU A 646 1.44 -16.09 -19.45
N SER A 647 0.99 -16.49 -18.26
CA SER A 647 0.01 -17.53 -17.88
C SER A 647 -0.26 -18.76 -18.78
N ALA A 648 -0.27 -19.94 -18.15
CA ALA A 648 -0.95 -21.12 -18.69
C ALA A 648 -1.93 -21.70 -17.66
N SER A 649 -3.21 -21.68 -18.01
CA SER A 649 -4.29 -22.49 -17.43
C SER A 649 -5.27 -22.85 -18.55
N GLN A 650 -5.34 -24.15 -18.87
CA GLN A 650 -6.48 -24.90 -19.45
C GLN A 650 -6.85 -24.58 -20.92
N LYS A 651 -7.21 -25.51 -21.83
CA LYS A 651 -7.72 -26.89 -21.73
C LYS A 651 -7.78 -27.55 -23.14
N GLN A 652 -7.67 -28.88 -23.16
CA GLN A 652 -8.40 -29.90 -23.97
C GLN A 652 -8.40 -29.97 -25.52
N HIS A 653 -8.06 -31.19 -25.96
CA HIS A 653 -8.62 -32.06 -27.01
C HIS A 653 -8.87 -31.53 -28.44
N GLN A 654 -8.14 -32.10 -29.39
CA GLN A 654 -8.73 -32.55 -30.65
C GLN A 654 -8.00 -33.79 -31.21
N LYS A 655 -8.80 -34.80 -31.59
CA LYS A 655 -8.44 -36.05 -32.28
C LYS A 655 -7.85 -35.77 -33.66
N TYR A 656 -6.86 -36.55 -34.08
CA TYR A 656 -6.71 -36.94 -35.49
C TYR A 656 -6.20 -38.40 -35.58
N GLU A 657 -7.03 -39.23 -36.21
CA GLU A 657 -6.67 -40.53 -36.78
C GLU A 657 -5.83 -40.33 -38.04
N ILE A 658 -4.77 -41.13 -38.23
CA ILE A 658 -4.28 -41.50 -39.56
C ILE A 658 -4.03 -43.01 -39.60
N LYS A 659 -4.67 -43.66 -40.59
CA LYS A 659 -4.68 -45.09 -40.89
C LYS A 659 -3.39 -45.56 -41.58
N GLY A 660 -2.77 -46.62 -41.03
CA GLY A 660 -2.07 -47.80 -41.60
C GLY A 660 -1.23 -47.75 -42.89
N PRO A 661 -0.75 -48.91 -43.42
CA PRO A 661 -0.72 -50.26 -42.82
C PRO A 661 0.65 -50.99 -42.97
N PHE A 662 0.93 -51.98 -42.13
CA PHE A 662 1.76 -53.14 -42.52
C PHE A 662 1.22 -54.43 -41.87
N LYS A 663 1.00 -55.43 -42.72
CA LYS A 663 0.53 -56.79 -42.42
C LYS A 663 1.70 -57.71 -42.04
N ALA A 664 1.49 -58.63 -41.10
CA ALA A 664 1.71 -60.09 -41.23
C ALA A 664 1.50 -60.76 -39.85
N SER A 665 0.48 -61.63 -39.70
CA SER A 665 0.63 -63.09 -39.43
C SER A 665 1.37 -63.42 -38.13
N GLY A 666 0.78 -64.00 -37.08
CA GLY A 666 -0.02 -65.22 -37.08
C GLY A 666 -0.48 -65.62 -35.66
N ARG A 667 -1.25 -66.71 -35.62
CA ARG A 667 -2.13 -67.24 -34.56
C ARG A 667 -1.41 -67.88 -33.34
N ARG A 668 -2.18 -67.91 -32.22
CA ARG A 668 -2.39 -69.01 -31.23
C ARG A 668 -1.17 -69.41 -30.37
N ASP A 669 -1.23 -69.78 -29.08
CA ASP A 669 -2.26 -70.20 -28.11
C ASP A 669 -1.78 -69.71 -26.70
N GLY A 670 -2.65 -69.40 -25.73
CA GLY A 670 -3.00 -70.34 -24.65
C GLY A 670 -2.59 -69.80 -23.26
N LEU A 671 -3.58 -69.54 -22.41
CA LEU A 671 -3.51 -69.36 -20.94
C LEU A 671 -3.00 -70.65 -20.23
N PRO A 672 -2.89 -70.72 -18.88
CA PRO A 672 -2.27 -69.80 -17.92
C PRO A 672 -1.40 -70.55 -16.88
N HIS A 673 -0.64 -69.79 -16.07
CA HIS A 673 -0.58 -69.98 -14.62
C HIS A 673 -0.19 -68.67 -13.93
#